data_AF-A0A328N5R6-F1
#
_entry.id   AF-A0A328N5R6-F1
#
_cell.length_a   1.000
_cell.length_b   1.000
_cell.length_c   1.000
_cell.angle_alpha   90.00
_cell.angle_beta   90.00
_cell.angle_gamma   90.00
#
_symmetry.space_group_name_H-M   'P 1'
#
loop_
_entity.id
_entity.type
_entity.pdbx_description
1 polymer ?
#
loop_
_entity_poly.entity_id
_entity_poly.type
_entity_poly.pdbx_seq_one_letter_code
_entity_poly.pdbx_strand_id
1 'polypeptide(L)'
;MQSQSTPSGSPSTTQQPDKAHGGANRDMPPELGSDAVGIFEGRTFMLSNPAGDVPADSIAGLVHDDTRYLSRWELTVDGKAPLVLSANPVDPYSAAFFLANPEVEGLAANRVGVRRERFVGDGMCERITVQYFGAEPISVRLRLDVGADFADLFEIKGTGRSRLADIRRTHRSDGSALRFSYQNSHWSAVTTVEAEPRADRVEGDALVWDVHLGRGQTWGCELRVLLNCRGTDYRPASRTFGEEQDPAADDAAWRWRANKPHLSAESDLLRDVYHKSASDLVSMRIAKEIRGEQVVLLAAGMPWFLAVFGRDTLITAYQSVSCGPDVARGALVTLAAHQGSAVDDFSDEEPGKILHEFRSGELTQLGIMPYGPCFGAADTTQLWLILLSEYWRWTGDDALVQRLRPNADAALRWIDNFGDRDGDGYVEYATRSPEGMRNHCWRDSPDGVQFADSSLPTLPVATCEIQGYTYDAKLRAAQLADGPWADRALARRLRTEATELRERFNRDYWLPARGGYYAIGLDADKRPIDSMTSNMGHLLWSGIVPPDRAAAVARQLMSDQMFSGWGVRTLSTEDVGYNPIGYHLGTVWPHDNSIIAAGLARYGHRDAANRIAMAMLEAAAHFGHRLPEAISGYDRSLGRRPVPYPTACNPQAWASGAPLLFLRTMLGLDANDGILATDPHVPEALGTIRLTGVTVHGARQTVSSG
;
A
#
# COMPACT_ATOMS: atom_id res chain seq x y z
N MET A 1 -26.95 -63.12 -33.77
CA MET A 1 -25.62 -63.69 -34.12
C MET A 1 -24.77 -62.56 -34.69
N GLN A 2 -23.47 -62.59 -34.37
CA GLN A 2 -22.40 -61.63 -34.69
C GLN A 2 -22.44 -61.15 -36.16
N SER A 3 -21.87 -60.01 -36.58
CA SER A 3 -20.57 -59.40 -36.26
C SER A 3 -20.48 -58.04 -36.98
N GLN A 4 -19.72 -57.07 -36.46
CA GLN A 4 -18.53 -56.51 -37.11
C GLN A 4 -17.98 -55.30 -36.33
N SER A 5 -16.68 -55.13 -36.49
CA SER A 5 -15.67 -54.43 -35.69
C SER A 5 -15.50 -52.93 -35.97
N THR A 6 -15.07 -52.17 -34.97
CA THR A 6 -14.39 -50.86 -35.11
C THR A 6 -13.12 -50.82 -34.24
N PRO A 7 -11.99 -50.26 -34.74
CA PRO A 7 -10.83 -49.94 -33.93
C PRO A 7 -10.70 -48.44 -33.58
N SER A 8 -9.91 -48.25 -32.53
CA SER A 8 -9.45 -47.11 -31.73
C SER A 8 -8.76 -45.89 -32.37
N GLY A 9 -8.78 -44.77 -31.61
CA GLY A 9 -7.80 -43.65 -31.56
C GLY A 9 -8.46 -42.28 -31.78
N SER A 10 -8.41 -41.24 -30.93
CA SER A 10 -7.59 -40.83 -29.78
C SER A 10 -8.39 -39.75 -29.00
N PRO A 11 -8.30 -39.60 -27.66
CA PRO A 11 -9.03 -38.54 -26.97
C PRO A 11 -8.24 -37.22 -26.97
N SER A 12 -8.87 -36.18 -27.50
CA SER A 12 -8.44 -34.79 -27.40
C SER A 12 -8.38 -34.33 -25.94
N THR A 13 -7.26 -33.70 -25.62
CA THR A 13 -6.91 -32.90 -24.45
C THR A 13 -8.10 -32.18 -23.81
N THR A 14 -8.45 -32.61 -22.59
CA THR A 14 -9.21 -31.83 -21.61
C THR A 14 -8.39 -30.61 -21.20
N GLN A 15 -8.91 -29.42 -21.52
CA GLN A 15 -8.49 -28.16 -20.91
C GLN A 15 -8.54 -28.28 -19.38
N GLN A 16 -7.38 -28.11 -18.73
CA GLN A 16 -7.33 -27.84 -17.31
C GLN A 16 -7.81 -26.40 -17.07
N PRO A 17 -8.60 -26.13 -16.03
CA PRO A 17 -8.95 -24.77 -15.65
C PRO A 17 -7.69 -24.07 -15.14
N ASP A 18 -7.40 -22.89 -15.71
CA ASP A 18 -6.35 -21.99 -15.24
C ASP A 18 -6.56 -21.70 -13.75
N LYS A 19 -5.66 -22.19 -12.92
CA LYS A 19 -5.51 -21.73 -11.54
C LYS A 19 -4.76 -20.40 -11.59
N ALA A 20 -5.48 -19.32 -11.81
CA ALA A 20 -4.98 -17.97 -11.56
C ALA A 20 -4.90 -17.75 -10.03
N HIS A 21 -3.76 -18.06 -9.42
CA HIS A 21 -3.42 -17.61 -8.07
C HIS A 21 -2.38 -16.50 -8.18
N GLY A 22 -2.89 -15.29 -8.43
CA GLY A 22 -2.11 -14.06 -8.45
C GLY A 22 -3.03 -12.88 -8.70
N GLY A 23 -3.40 -12.15 -7.64
CA GLY A 23 -4.08 -10.85 -7.72
C GLY A 23 -5.57 -10.81 -7.37
N ALA A 24 -6.29 -11.93 -7.38
CA ALA A 24 -7.65 -11.97 -6.82
C ALA A 24 -7.56 -12.01 -5.29
N ASN A 25 -7.37 -10.86 -4.64
CA ASN A 25 -7.70 -10.70 -3.23
C ASN A 25 -9.12 -11.25 -3.05
N ARG A 26 -9.39 -12.08 -2.03
CA ARG A 26 -10.75 -12.20 -1.51
C ARG A 26 -11.27 -10.77 -1.33
N ASP A 27 -12.31 -10.42 -2.09
CA ASP A 27 -13.07 -9.19 -1.88
C ASP A 27 -13.39 -9.05 -0.39
N MET A 28 -13.49 -7.82 0.12
CA MET A 28 -13.82 -7.58 1.54
C MET A 28 -14.99 -8.48 1.94
N PRO A 29 -14.81 -9.39 2.93
CA PRO A 29 -15.87 -10.25 3.36
C PRO A 29 -17.05 -9.39 3.84
N PRO A 30 -18.27 -9.58 3.31
CA PRO A 30 -19.45 -8.87 3.79
C PRO A 30 -19.64 -9.00 5.32
N GLU A 31 -19.05 -10.02 5.93
CA GLU A 31 -19.02 -10.30 7.36
C GLU A 31 -18.39 -9.19 8.22
N LEU A 32 -17.48 -8.37 7.68
CA LEU A 32 -16.87 -7.25 8.42
C LEU A 32 -17.66 -5.95 8.29
N GLY A 33 -18.49 -5.83 7.25
CA GLY A 33 -19.18 -4.59 6.88
C GLY A 33 -18.23 -3.53 6.28
N SER A 34 -18.83 -2.46 5.75
CA SER A 34 -18.08 -1.31 5.17
C SER A 34 -17.28 -0.52 6.21
N ASP A 35 -17.64 -0.65 7.48
CA ASP A 35 -17.11 0.15 8.59
C ASP A 35 -16.05 -0.63 9.39
N ALA A 36 -15.44 -1.65 8.77
CA ALA A 36 -14.38 -2.44 9.37
C ALA A 36 -13.26 -1.54 9.92
N VAL A 37 -12.77 -1.89 11.10
CA VAL A 37 -11.76 -1.12 11.83
C VAL A 37 -10.42 -1.83 11.74
N GLY A 38 -9.45 -1.17 11.12
CA GLY A 38 -8.05 -1.60 11.04
C GLY A 38 -7.14 -0.69 11.86
N ILE A 39 -6.26 -1.29 12.66
CA ILE A 39 -5.17 -0.60 13.38
C ILE A 39 -3.86 -1.38 13.22
N PHE A 40 -2.72 -0.69 13.25
CA PHE A 40 -1.41 -1.29 13.05
C PHE A 40 -0.28 -0.51 13.73
N GLU A 41 0.80 -1.21 14.03
CA GLU A 41 2.08 -0.61 14.43
C GLU A 41 3.22 -1.52 13.97
N GLY A 42 4.18 -0.95 13.26
CA GLY A 42 5.30 -1.70 12.70
C GLY A 42 4.82 -2.83 11.79
N ARG A 43 5.00 -4.07 12.25
CA ARG A 43 4.73 -5.29 11.48
C ARG A 43 3.48 -6.05 11.95
N THR A 44 2.74 -5.46 12.89
CA THR A 44 1.53 -6.03 13.46
C THR A 44 0.31 -5.20 13.08
N PHE A 45 -0.77 -5.84 12.68
CA PHE A 45 -2.07 -5.19 12.51
C PHE A 45 -3.21 -6.05 13.06
N MET A 46 -4.30 -5.38 13.40
CA MET A 46 -5.58 -6.00 13.75
C MET A 46 -6.66 -5.43 12.84
N LEU A 47 -7.37 -6.31 12.14
CA LEU A 47 -8.61 -5.99 11.43
C LEU A 47 -9.78 -6.61 12.19
N SER A 48 -10.88 -5.86 12.36
CA SER A 48 -12.11 -6.33 13.02
C SER A 48 -13.33 -5.59 12.48
N ASN A 49 -14.53 -6.10 12.77
CA ASN A 49 -15.78 -5.40 12.47
C ASN A 49 -15.98 -4.18 13.42
N PRO A 50 -17.04 -3.38 13.26
CA PRO A 50 -17.33 -2.23 14.13
C PRO A 50 -17.63 -2.56 15.60
N ALA A 51 -17.89 -3.83 15.95
CA ALA A 51 -17.99 -4.24 17.36
C ALA A 51 -16.61 -4.51 18.00
N GLY A 52 -15.55 -4.45 17.19
CA GLY A 52 -14.21 -4.91 17.55
C GLY A 52 -14.06 -6.42 17.42
N ASP A 53 -15.04 -7.13 16.87
CA ASP A 53 -15.01 -8.58 16.78
C ASP A 53 -14.32 -9.08 15.50
N VAL A 54 -13.71 -10.25 15.60
CA VAL A 54 -13.21 -11.03 14.48
C VAL A 54 -14.09 -12.26 14.33
N PRO A 55 -15.03 -12.27 13.38
CA PRO A 55 -15.87 -13.44 13.13
C PRO A 55 -15.02 -14.61 12.67
N ALA A 56 -15.43 -15.82 13.06
CA ALA A 56 -14.85 -17.05 12.52
C ALA A 56 -14.95 -17.05 10.97
N ASP A 57 -13.96 -17.65 10.32
CA ASP A 57 -13.87 -17.78 8.85
C ASP A 57 -13.81 -16.46 8.05
N SER A 58 -13.74 -15.31 8.72
CA SER A 58 -13.47 -14.02 8.08
C SER A 58 -11.99 -13.87 7.69
N ILE A 59 -11.64 -12.86 6.90
CA ILE A 59 -10.24 -12.49 6.63
C ILE A 59 -9.62 -11.64 7.75
N ALA A 60 -10.43 -11.18 8.71
CA ALA A 60 -9.98 -10.35 9.82
C ALA A 60 -9.09 -11.14 10.80
N GLY A 61 -8.46 -10.41 11.72
CA GLY A 61 -7.58 -11.02 12.71
C GLY A 61 -6.41 -10.16 13.12
N LEU A 62 -5.68 -10.67 14.12
CA LEU A 62 -4.39 -10.13 14.54
C LEU A 62 -3.30 -10.82 13.73
N VAL A 63 -2.60 -10.05 12.92
CA VAL A 63 -1.55 -10.54 12.02
C VAL A 63 -0.23 -9.89 12.41
N HIS A 64 0.83 -10.69 12.46
CA HIS A 64 2.21 -10.24 12.69
C HIS A 64 3.11 -11.02 11.75
N ASP A 65 4.02 -10.33 11.05
CA ASP A 65 4.98 -10.96 10.13
C ASP A 65 4.34 -11.92 9.12
N ASP A 66 3.32 -11.41 8.42
CA ASP A 66 2.54 -12.14 7.42
C ASP A 66 1.82 -13.40 7.98
N THR A 67 1.66 -13.54 9.30
CA THR A 67 1.02 -14.69 9.95
C THR A 67 -0.14 -14.25 10.85
N ARG A 68 -1.31 -14.86 10.69
CA ARG A 68 -2.50 -14.59 11.51
C ARG A 68 -2.48 -15.34 12.85
N TYR A 69 -2.20 -14.64 13.92
CA TYR A 69 -2.16 -15.19 15.28
C TYR A 69 -3.54 -15.31 15.91
N LEU A 70 -4.48 -14.41 15.57
CA LEU A 70 -5.88 -14.53 16.00
C LEU A 70 -6.79 -14.52 14.78
N SER A 71 -7.57 -15.59 14.61
CA SER A 71 -8.57 -15.77 13.55
C SER A 71 -10.01 -15.68 14.07
N ARG A 72 -10.20 -15.59 15.39
CA ARG A 72 -11.50 -15.33 16.03
C ARG A 72 -11.31 -14.54 17.33
N TRP A 73 -12.16 -13.55 17.54
CA TRP A 73 -12.14 -12.67 18.71
C TRP A 73 -13.53 -12.06 18.89
N GLU A 74 -14.45 -12.80 19.50
CA GLU A 74 -15.87 -12.41 19.56
C GLU A 74 -16.35 -12.26 21.00
N LEU A 75 -16.83 -11.07 21.36
CA LEU A 75 -17.36 -10.77 22.68
C LEU A 75 -18.89 -10.90 22.69
N THR A 76 -19.43 -11.62 23.68
CA THR A 76 -20.88 -11.71 23.91
C THR A 76 -21.27 -11.37 25.34
N VAL A 77 -22.46 -10.80 25.50
CA VAL A 77 -23.15 -10.56 26.78
C VAL A 77 -24.37 -11.46 26.81
N ASP A 78 -24.42 -12.40 27.76
CA ASP A 78 -25.46 -13.44 27.86
C ASP A 78 -25.76 -14.16 26.53
N GLY A 79 -24.68 -14.48 25.81
CA GLY A 79 -24.74 -15.23 24.55
C GLY A 79 -25.22 -14.41 23.34
N LYS A 80 -25.39 -13.09 23.45
CA LYS A 80 -25.70 -12.21 22.34
C LYS A 80 -24.55 -11.24 22.04
N ALA A 81 -24.36 -10.93 20.76
CA ALA A 81 -23.42 -9.91 20.33
C ALA A 81 -23.88 -8.50 20.79
N PRO A 82 -23.00 -7.67 21.34
CA PRO A 82 -23.31 -6.27 21.65
C PRO A 82 -23.72 -5.46 20.40
N LEU A 83 -24.59 -4.48 20.60
CA LEU A 83 -24.97 -3.50 19.60
C LEU A 83 -23.91 -2.41 19.49
N VAL A 84 -23.50 -2.06 18.28
CA VAL A 84 -22.50 -1.01 18.02
C VAL A 84 -23.13 0.37 18.15
N LEU A 85 -22.59 1.20 19.05
CA LEU A 85 -22.96 2.63 19.14
C LEU A 85 -21.97 3.49 18.37
N SER A 86 -20.67 3.19 18.49
CA SER A 86 -19.61 3.87 17.74
C SER A 86 -18.32 3.03 17.76
N ALA A 87 -17.54 3.13 16.69
CA ALA A 87 -16.24 2.48 16.54
C ALA A 87 -15.29 3.47 15.87
N ASN A 88 -14.16 3.78 16.51
CA ASN A 88 -13.23 4.77 15.97
C ASN A 88 -11.79 4.31 16.18
N PRO A 89 -10.96 4.28 15.13
CA PRO A 89 -9.51 4.42 15.29
C PRO A 89 -9.23 5.73 16.04
N VAL A 90 -8.43 5.66 17.11
CA VAL A 90 -8.00 6.84 17.88
C VAL A 90 -6.62 7.28 17.38
N ASP A 91 -5.69 6.33 17.31
CA ASP A 91 -4.37 6.47 16.69
C ASP A 91 -4.19 5.40 15.61
N PRO A 92 -3.13 5.45 14.77
CA PRO A 92 -2.84 4.37 13.83
C PRO A 92 -2.77 2.98 14.47
N TYR A 93 -2.36 2.90 15.74
CA TYR A 93 -2.15 1.67 16.50
C TYR A 93 -3.23 1.42 17.57
N SER A 94 -4.27 2.25 17.66
CA SER A 94 -5.26 2.17 18.74
C SER A 94 -6.70 2.43 18.28
N ALA A 95 -7.66 1.75 18.87
CA ALA A 95 -9.08 1.92 18.57
C ALA A 95 -9.96 1.83 19.82
N ALA A 96 -11.07 2.56 19.80
CA ALA A 96 -12.09 2.51 20.83
C ALA A 96 -13.43 2.07 20.24
N PHE A 97 -14.11 1.16 20.93
CA PHE A 97 -15.42 0.64 20.58
C PHE A 97 -16.39 0.89 21.72
N PHE A 98 -17.53 1.51 21.42
CA PHE A 98 -18.60 1.81 22.36
C PHE A 98 -19.83 0.99 21.97
N LEU A 99 -20.24 0.10 22.84
CA LEU A 99 -21.27 -0.90 22.57
C LEU A 99 -22.33 -0.91 23.68
N ALA A 100 -23.49 -1.48 23.39
CA ALA A 100 -24.56 -1.71 24.34
C ALA A 100 -25.09 -3.13 24.27
N ASN A 101 -25.66 -3.65 25.36
CA ASN A 101 -26.34 -4.94 25.31
C ASN A 101 -27.61 -4.87 24.45
N PRO A 102 -27.91 -5.90 23.63
CA PRO A 102 -29.25 -6.09 23.09
C PRO A 102 -30.22 -6.53 24.20
N GLU A 103 -31.50 -6.61 23.87
CA GLU A 103 -32.48 -7.22 24.77
C GLU A 103 -32.20 -8.72 24.93
N VAL A 104 -32.04 -9.16 26.18
CA VAL A 104 -31.84 -10.55 26.57
C VAL A 104 -32.77 -10.88 27.74
N GLU A 105 -32.93 -12.17 28.03
CA GLU A 105 -33.80 -12.61 29.13
C GLU A 105 -33.37 -11.97 30.46
N GLY A 106 -34.28 -11.22 31.09
CA GLY A 106 -34.01 -10.54 32.36
C GLY A 106 -33.24 -9.21 32.26
N LEU A 107 -32.80 -8.79 31.06
CA LEU A 107 -32.07 -7.54 30.86
C LEU A 107 -32.55 -6.81 29.59
N ALA A 108 -33.23 -5.68 29.80
CA ALA A 108 -33.64 -4.81 28.71
C ALA A 108 -32.43 -4.25 27.93
N ALA A 109 -32.61 -3.94 26.65
CA ALA A 109 -31.58 -3.32 25.82
C ALA A 109 -31.07 -1.99 26.40
N ASN A 110 -29.82 -1.65 26.07
CA ASN A 110 -29.18 -0.38 26.45
C ASN A 110 -29.11 -0.13 27.97
N ARG A 111 -28.96 -1.20 28.76
CA ARG A 111 -28.77 -1.12 30.22
C ARG A 111 -27.34 -1.38 30.65
N VAL A 112 -26.55 -2.04 29.82
CA VAL A 112 -25.13 -2.31 30.02
C VAL A 112 -24.38 -1.67 28.86
N GLY A 113 -23.47 -0.75 29.19
CA GLY A 113 -22.49 -0.22 28.25
C GLY A 113 -21.22 -1.06 28.29
N VAL A 114 -20.68 -1.38 27.12
CA VAL A 114 -19.39 -2.06 26.98
C VAL A 114 -18.45 -1.15 26.21
N ARG A 115 -17.30 -0.83 26.80
CA ARG A 115 -16.22 -0.10 26.15
C ARG A 115 -15.04 -1.03 25.93
N ARG A 116 -14.53 -1.10 24.70
CA ARG A 116 -13.28 -1.80 24.36
C ARG A 116 -12.24 -0.78 23.92
N GLU A 117 -11.06 -0.86 24.50
CA GLU A 117 -9.91 0.00 24.18
C GLU A 117 -8.78 -0.92 23.74
N ARG A 118 -8.42 -0.87 22.45
CA ARG A 118 -7.48 -1.81 21.83
C ARG A 118 -6.22 -1.09 21.38
N PHE A 119 -5.07 -1.72 21.60
CA PHE A 119 -3.76 -1.26 21.18
C PHE A 119 -2.98 -2.41 20.54
N VAL A 120 -2.33 -2.16 19.40
CA VAL A 120 -1.44 -3.11 18.73
C VAL A 120 0.01 -2.59 18.71
N GLY A 121 0.96 -3.52 18.56
CA GLY A 121 2.41 -3.29 18.63
C GLY A 121 3.14 -4.62 18.52
N ASP A 122 4.02 -4.93 19.46
CA ASP A 122 4.62 -6.27 19.63
C ASP A 122 3.62 -7.27 20.24
N GLY A 123 2.42 -7.37 19.67
CA GLY A 123 1.26 -8.09 20.20
C GLY A 123 0.01 -7.21 20.21
N MET A 124 -0.95 -7.56 21.06
CA MET A 124 -2.16 -6.76 21.27
C MET A 124 -2.50 -6.63 22.75
N CYS A 125 -2.90 -5.45 23.19
CA CYS A 125 -3.53 -5.22 24.49
C CYS A 125 -4.97 -4.75 24.26
N GLU A 126 -5.93 -5.32 24.99
CA GLU A 126 -7.31 -4.86 24.96
C GLU A 126 -7.88 -4.73 26.37
N ARG A 127 -8.45 -3.57 26.68
CA ARG A 127 -9.20 -3.35 27.91
C ARG A 127 -10.68 -3.36 27.62
N ILE A 128 -11.42 -4.21 28.32
CA ILE A 128 -12.88 -4.29 28.26
C ILE A 128 -13.41 -3.71 29.57
N THR A 129 -14.29 -2.72 29.48
CA THR A 129 -14.97 -2.09 30.61
C THR A 129 -16.47 -2.26 30.42
N VAL A 130 -17.15 -2.79 31.43
CA VAL A 130 -18.60 -3.02 31.43
C VAL A 130 -19.23 -2.20 32.54
N GLN A 131 -20.22 -1.37 32.20
CA GLN A 131 -20.89 -0.49 33.14
C GLN A 131 -22.40 -0.68 33.09
N TYR A 132 -23.04 -0.76 34.26
CA TYR A 132 -24.48 -0.94 34.37
C TYR A 132 -25.23 0.37 34.70
N PHE A 133 -26.29 0.64 33.93
CA PHE A 133 -27.09 1.86 33.98
C PHE A 133 -28.55 1.65 34.44
N GLY A 134 -28.91 0.43 34.87
CA GLY A 134 -30.24 0.13 35.42
C GLY A 134 -30.33 0.35 36.93
N ALA A 135 -31.52 0.09 37.48
CA ALA A 135 -31.82 0.32 38.89
C ALA A 135 -31.53 -0.90 39.78
N GLU A 136 -31.99 -2.08 39.36
CA GLU A 136 -31.85 -3.33 40.13
C GLU A 136 -30.55 -4.05 39.80
N PRO A 137 -29.84 -4.66 40.77
CA PRO A 137 -28.63 -5.43 40.49
C PRO A 137 -28.86 -6.54 39.46
N ILE A 138 -27.86 -6.80 38.64
CA ILE A 138 -27.88 -7.84 37.60
C ILE A 138 -26.65 -8.74 37.69
N SER A 139 -26.79 -9.95 37.16
CA SER A 139 -25.69 -10.85 36.85
C SER A 139 -25.68 -11.06 35.34
N VAL A 140 -24.55 -10.81 34.69
CA VAL A 140 -24.37 -11.02 33.25
C VAL A 140 -23.17 -11.91 33.00
N ARG A 141 -23.29 -12.80 32.02
CA ARG A 141 -22.17 -13.61 31.55
C ARG A 141 -21.47 -12.88 30.41
N LEU A 142 -20.20 -12.54 30.62
CA LEU A 142 -19.30 -12.11 29.56
C LEU A 142 -18.54 -13.33 29.04
N ARG A 143 -18.56 -13.53 27.73
CA ARG A 143 -17.81 -14.59 27.06
C ARG A 143 -17.02 -14.00 25.89
N LEU A 144 -15.73 -14.28 25.86
CA LEU A 144 -14.85 -13.97 24.76
C LEU A 144 -14.39 -15.26 24.07
N ASP A 145 -14.90 -15.52 22.87
CA ASP A 145 -14.46 -16.63 22.02
C ASP A 145 -13.17 -16.25 21.30
N VAL A 146 -12.13 -17.08 21.44
CA VAL A 146 -10.81 -16.87 20.85
C VAL A 146 -10.49 -18.00 19.88
N GLY A 147 -9.86 -17.68 18.76
CA GLY A 147 -9.39 -18.67 17.80
C GLY A 147 -8.07 -18.24 17.17
N ALA A 148 -7.25 -19.23 16.84
CA ALA A 148 -6.00 -19.06 16.11
C ALA A 148 -5.92 -20.10 15.01
N ASP A 149 -5.40 -19.71 13.85
CA ASP A 149 -5.14 -20.61 12.72
C ASP A 149 -3.70 -20.53 12.18
N PHE A 150 -2.95 -19.48 12.56
CA PHE A 150 -1.59 -19.22 12.07
C PHE A 150 -1.51 -19.15 10.55
N ALA A 151 -2.60 -18.78 9.86
CA ALA A 151 -2.62 -18.72 8.40
C ALA A 151 -1.57 -17.72 7.88
N ASP A 152 -0.86 -18.10 6.82
CA ASP A 152 0.00 -17.18 6.09
C ASP A 152 -0.88 -16.16 5.35
N LEU A 153 -0.39 -14.93 5.18
CA LEU A 153 -1.12 -13.86 4.51
C LEU A 153 -1.70 -14.26 3.15
N PHE A 154 -0.98 -15.05 2.36
CA PHE A 154 -1.47 -15.52 1.06
C PHE A 154 -2.65 -16.49 1.21
N GLU A 155 -2.70 -17.27 2.29
CA GLU A 155 -3.83 -18.16 2.61
C GLU A 155 -5.03 -17.39 3.16
N ILE A 156 -4.81 -16.28 3.88
CA ILE A 156 -5.89 -15.39 4.34
C ILE A 156 -6.64 -14.81 3.14
N LYS A 157 -5.89 -14.33 2.16
CA LYS A 157 -6.41 -13.72 0.92
C LYS A 157 -7.02 -14.73 -0.05
N GLY A 158 -6.56 -15.96 -0.03
CA GLY A 158 -7.02 -17.03 -0.91
C GLY A 158 -7.94 -18.04 -0.20
N THR A 159 -8.07 -19.21 -0.80
CA THR A 159 -8.65 -20.40 -0.15
C THR A 159 -7.52 -21.19 0.50
N GLY A 160 -7.23 -20.89 1.78
CA GLY A 160 -6.20 -21.57 2.56
C GLY A 160 -6.53 -23.02 2.94
N ARG A 161 -5.49 -23.79 3.26
CA ARG A 161 -5.65 -25.11 3.91
C ARG A 161 -6.07 -24.93 5.37
N SER A 162 -6.89 -25.84 5.90
CA SER A 162 -7.15 -25.86 7.34
C SER A 162 -5.93 -26.38 8.09
N ARG A 163 -5.44 -25.58 9.05
CA ARG A 163 -4.31 -25.89 9.94
C ARG A 163 -4.76 -26.43 11.30
N LEU A 164 -6.07 -26.58 11.51
CA LEU A 164 -6.67 -26.84 12.82
C LEU A 164 -6.15 -28.12 13.51
N ALA A 165 -5.79 -29.15 12.73
CA ALA A 165 -5.26 -30.41 13.22
C ALA A 165 -3.82 -30.27 13.76
N ASP A 166 -3.06 -29.31 13.25
CA ASP A 166 -1.66 -29.06 13.61
C ASP A 166 -1.50 -28.05 14.76
N ILE A 167 -2.62 -27.49 15.23
CA ILE A 167 -2.64 -26.50 16.31
C ILE A 167 -2.86 -27.19 17.64
N ARG A 168 -1.83 -27.12 18.49
CA ARG A 168 -1.91 -27.57 19.87
C ARG A 168 -2.48 -26.48 20.76
N ARG A 169 -3.48 -26.84 21.56
CA ARG A 169 -4.19 -25.98 22.51
C ARG A 169 -3.81 -26.37 23.94
N THR A 170 -3.33 -25.43 24.74
CA THR A 170 -2.94 -25.65 26.14
C THR A 170 -3.44 -24.52 27.02
N HIS A 171 -4.71 -24.53 27.37
CA HIS A 171 -5.33 -23.51 28.23
C HIS A 171 -5.02 -23.76 29.71
N ARG A 172 -4.87 -22.69 30.48
CA ARG A 172 -4.73 -22.79 31.94
C ARG A 172 -6.11 -22.96 32.56
N SER A 173 -6.28 -23.99 33.38
CA SER A 173 -7.56 -24.33 34.01
C SER A 173 -8.06 -23.28 35.00
N ASP A 174 -7.18 -22.38 35.46
CA ASP A 174 -7.53 -21.27 36.36
C ASP A 174 -8.06 -20.03 35.63
N GLY A 175 -8.26 -20.09 34.31
CA GLY A 175 -8.80 -18.99 33.52
C GLY A 175 -7.81 -17.85 33.24
N SER A 176 -6.53 -17.99 33.63
CA SER A 176 -5.55 -16.92 33.46
C SER A 176 -5.00 -16.79 32.05
N ALA A 177 -5.01 -17.88 31.25
CA ALA A 177 -4.51 -17.82 29.88
C ALA A 177 -5.06 -18.89 28.94
N LEU A 178 -5.21 -18.51 27.66
CA LEU A 178 -5.36 -19.43 26.54
C LEU A 178 -4.06 -19.47 25.72
N ARG A 179 -3.56 -20.65 25.33
CA ARG A 179 -2.36 -20.77 24.49
C ARG A 179 -2.59 -21.68 23.30
N PHE A 180 -2.19 -21.19 22.14
CA PHE A 180 -2.21 -21.90 20.86
C PHE A 180 -0.79 -21.95 20.31
N SER A 181 -0.36 -23.10 19.81
CA SER A 181 0.96 -23.28 19.19
C SER A 181 0.86 -24.08 17.92
N TYR A 182 1.61 -23.64 16.91
CA TYR A 182 1.74 -24.26 15.61
C TYR A 182 3.21 -24.48 15.27
N GLN A 183 3.50 -25.62 14.63
CA GLN A 183 4.81 -25.93 14.11
C GLN A 183 4.67 -26.68 12.78
N ASN A 184 5.41 -26.24 11.77
CA ASN A 184 5.50 -26.91 10.47
C ASN A 184 6.94 -26.81 9.96
N SER A 185 7.62 -27.96 9.83
CA SER A 185 9.05 -28.00 9.51
C SER A 185 9.86 -27.13 10.51
N HIS A 186 10.61 -26.14 10.01
CA HIS A 186 11.38 -25.18 10.79
C HIS A 186 10.59 -23.91 11.18
N TRP A 187 9.33 -23.78 10.74
CA TRP A 187 8.46 -22.67 11.12
C TRP A 187 7.76 -22.96 12.44
N SER A 188 7.71 -21.96 13.33
CA SER A 188 6.97 -22.02 14.59
C SER A 188 6.28 -20.70 14.91
N ALA A 189 5.06 -20.81 15.40
CA ALA A 189 4.27 -19.66 15.84
C ALA A 189 3.47 -20.03 17.11
N VAL A 190 3.44 -19.13 18.08
CA VAL A 190 2.65 -19.30 19.31
C VAL A 190 1.92 -18.01 19.61
N THR A 191 0.65 -18.09 20.01
CA THR A 191 -0.04 -16.98 20.68
C THR A 191 -0.50 -17.41 22.06
N THR A 192 -0.36 -16.52 23.03
CA THR A 192 -0.93 -16.67 24.37
C THR A 192 -1.80 -15.45 24.65
N VAL A 193 -3.04 -15.68 25.08
CA VAL A 193 -3.97 -14.65 25.52
C VAL A 193 -4.06 -14.74 27.03
N GLU A 194 -3.49 -13.76 27.73
CA GLU A 194 -3.54 -13.62 29.19
C GLU A 194 -4.66 -12.66 29.59
N ALA A 195 -5.36 -12.95 30.70
CA ALA A 195 -6.47 -12.14 31.19
C ALA A 195 -6.27 -11.73 32.66
N GLU A 196 -6.49 -10.44 32.94
CA GLU A 196 -6.43 -9.85 34.28
C GLU A 196 -7.65 -8.91 34.52
N PRO A 197 -8.55 -9.22 35.47
CA PRO A 197 -8.58 -10.43 36.27
C PRO A 197 -8.82 -11.67 35.40
N ARG A 198 -8.27 -12.80 35.84
CA ARG A 198 -8.46 -14.10 35.18
C ARG A 198 -9.95 -14.41 35.00
N ALA A 199 -10.28 -15.18 33.95
CA ALA A 199 -11.62 -15.69 33.76
C ALA A 199 -12.05 -16.62 34.91
N ASP A 200 -13.34 -16.66 35.22
CA ASP A 200 -13.88 -17.59 36.22
C ASP A 200 -13.73 -19.04 35.75
N ARG A 201 -13.77 -19.24 34.43
CA ARG A 201 -13.55 -20.54 33.77
C ARG A 201 -13.14 -20.39 32.30
N VAL A 202 -12.63 -21.49 31.75
CA VAL A 202 -12.39 -21.69 30.31
C VAL A 202 -13.40 -22.70 29.77
N GLU A 203 -14.09 -22.34 28.69
CA GLU A 203 -15.08 -23.20 28.02
C GLU A 203 -14.71 -23.39 26.54
N GLY A 204 -14.01 -24.49 26.23
CA GLY A 204 -13.38 -24.69 24.92
C GLY A 204 -12.22 -23.71 24.76
N ASP A 205 -12.28 -22.89 23.70
CA ASP A 205 -11.29 -21.86 23.40
C ASP A 205 -11.78 -20.46 23.83
N ALA A 206 -12.59 -20.38 24.90
CA ALA A 206 -13.19 -19.13 25.36
C ALA A 206 -12.95 -18.84 26.85
N LEU A 207 -12.78 -17.55 27.15
CA LEU A 207 -12.70 -16.99 28.49
C LEU A 207 -14.10 -16.53 28.93
N VAL A 208 -14.53 -16.93 30.14
CA VAL A 208 -15.88 -16.63 30.65
C VAL A 208 -15.83 -16.02 32.04
N TRP A 209 -16.54 -14.91 32.22
CA TRP A 209 -16.71 -14.21 33.50
C TRP A 209 -18.20 -14.08 33.83
N ASP A 210 -18.59 -14.38 35.07
CA ASP A 210 -19.94 -14.12 35.59
C ASP A 210 -19.91 -12.82 36.43
N VAL A 211 -20.27 -11.71 35.80
CA VAL A 211 -20.11 -10.37 36.36
C VAL A 211 -21.39 -9.94 37.09
N HIS A 212 -21.24 -9.50 38.34
CA HIS A 212 -22.32 -9.00 39.17
C HIS A 212 -22.22 -7.49 39.29
N LEU A 213 -23.26 -6.76 38.86
CA LEU A 213 -23.24 -5.29 38.79
C LEU A 213 -24.48 -4.69 39.47
N GLY A 214 -24.23 -3.80 40.43
CA GLY A 214 -25.23 -2.88 40.98
C GLY A 214 -25.29 -1.57 40.18
N ARG A 215 -26.26 -0.71 40.52
CA ARG A 215 -26.49 0.58 39.85
C ARG A 215 -25.21 1.42 39.76
N GLY A 216 -24.80 1.77 38.53
CA GLY A 216 -23.64 2.63 38.25
C GLY A 216 -22.29 1.95 38.46
N GLN A 217 -22.26 0.67 38.87
CA GLN A 217 -21.00 -0.06 39.03
C GLN A 217 -20.37 -0.40 37.68
N THR A 218 -19.05 -0.50 37.73
CA THR A 218 -18.20 -0.83 36.59
C THR A 218 -17.36 -2.05 36.93
N TRP A 219 -17.21 -2.94 35.97
CA TRP A 219 -16.25 -4.04 35.96
C TRP A 219 -15.31 -3.85 34.77
N GLY A 220 -14.08 -4.37 34.86
CA GLY A 220 -13.20 -4.38 33.70
C GLY A 220 -12.14 -5.47 33.75
N CYS A 221 -11.63 -5.81 32.56
CA CYS A 221 -10.50 -6.71 32.39
C CYS A 221 -9.53 -6.19 31.33
N GLU A 222 -8.27 -6.53 31.50
CA GLU A 222 -7.19 -6.34 30.53
C GLU A 222 -6.81 -7.69 29.94
N LEU A 223 -6.74 -7.73 28.62
CA LEU A 223 -6.33 -8.89 27.82
C LEU A 223 -5.01 -8.56 27.15
N ARG A 224 -4.02 -9.44 27.32
CA ARG A 224 -2.71 -9.31 26.67
C ARG A 224 -2.48 -10.49 25.75
N VAL A 225 -2.26 -10.20 24.47
CA VAL A 225 -1.97 -11.18 23.43
C VAL A 225 -0.49 -11.15 23.13
N LEU A 226 0.22 -12.17 23.61
CA LEU A 226 1.64 -12.37 23.42
C LEU A 226 1.87 -13.22 22.17
N LEU A 227 2.89 -12.88 21.39
CA LEU A 227 3.23 -13.59 20.17
C LEU A 227 4.64 -14.20 20.31
N ASN A 228 4.83 -15.39 19.77
CA ASN A 228 6.15 -15.91 19.46
C ASN A 228 6.20 -16.21 17.96
N CYS A 229 7.18 -15.63 17.27
CA CYS A 229 7.45 -15.91 15.87
C CYS A 229 8.86 -16.48 15.76
N ARG A 230 8.98 -17.74 15.35
CA ARG A 230 10.28 -18.40 15.08
C ARG A 230 11.26 -18.33 16.26
N GLY A 231 10.76 -18.37 17.49
CA GLY A 231 11.59 -18.30 18.71
C GLY A 231 11.81 -16.89 19.25
N THR A 232 11.39 -15.83 18.56
CA THR A 232 11.38 -14.46 19.09
C THR A 232 10.07 -14.16 19.80
N ASP A 233 10.16 -13.73 21.05
CA ASP A 233 9.00 -13.33 21.87
C ASP A 233 8.68 -11.84 21.68
N TYR A 234 7.41 -11.55 21.42
CA TYR A 234 6.85 -10.22 21.30
C TYR A 234 5.81 -10.01 22.42
N ARG A 235 5.95 -8.90 23.15
CA ARG A 235 5.07 -8.56 24.27
C ARG A 235 4.45 -7.19 24.06
N PRO A 236 3.11 -7.06 24.12
CA PRO A 236 2.47 -5.77 23.97
C PRO A 236 2.80 -4.86 25.17
N ALA A 237 3.08 -3.59 24.89
CA ALA A 237 3.16 -2.57 25.92
C ALA A 237 1.76 -2.28 26.49
N SER A 238 1.66 -2.07 27.81
CA SER A 238 0.43 -1.51 28.39
C SER A 238 0.37 -0.02 28.07
N ARG A 239 -0.75 0.43 27.49
CA ARG A 239 -0.97 1.82 27.06
C ARG A 239 -2.35 2.30 27.51
N THR A 240 -2.49 3.60 27.69
CA THR A 240 -3.78 4.29 27.80
C THR A 240 -3.87 5.41 26.76
N PHE A 241 -5.09 5.84 26.43
CA PHE A 241 -5.27 6.93 25.48
C PHE A 241 -4.66 8.22 26.01
N GLY A 242 -3.91 8.93 25.16
CA GLY A 242 -3.28 10.20 25.50
C GLY A 242 -1.94 10.09 26.23
N GLU A 243 -1.46 8.89 26.54
CA GLU A 243 -0.05 8.70 26.93
C GLU A 243 0.82 8.86 25.67
N GLU A 244 1.39 10.04 25.48
CA GLU A 244 2.53 10.21 24.59
C GLU A 244 3.69 9.37 25.16
N GLN A 245 4.19 8.40 24.39
CA GLN A 245 5.48 7.80 24.73
C GLN A 245 6.51 8.92 24.77
N ASP A 246 7.25 9.01 25.89
CA ASP A 246 8.53 9.68 25.93
C ASP A 246 9.42 8.95 24.91
N PRO A 247 9.67 9.53 23.72
CA PRO A 247 10.41 8.83 22.69
C PRO A 247 11.79 8.56 23.26
N ALA A 248 12.30 7.33 23.11
CA ALA A 248 13.75 7.15 23.24
C ALA A 248 14.41 8.23 22.35
N ALA A 249 15.42 8.93 22.88
CA ALA A 249 16.02 10.12 22.27
C ALA A 249 16.55 9.93 20.82
N ASP A 250 16.51 8.69 20.31
CA ASP A 250 16.96 8.23 19.00
C ASP A 250 15.85 7.75 18.04
N ASP A 251 14.56 7.88 18.37
CA ASP A 251 13.48 7.43 17.47
C ASP A 251 13.47 8.24 16.15
N ALA A 252 13.69 7.54 15.03
CA ALA A 252 13.68 8.11 13.70
C ALA A 252 12.31 8.73 13.32
N ALA A 253 11.19 8.25 13.89
CA ALA A 253 9.89 8.91 13.70
C ALA A 253 9.84 10.31 14.31
N TRP A 254 10.39 10.45 15.51
CA TRP A 254 10.50 11.75 16.15
C TRP A 254 11.41 12.66 15.33
N ARG A 255 12.55 12.15 14.87
CA ARG A 255 13.46 12.92 14.00
C ARG A 255 12.76 13.37 12.71
N TRP A 256 12.04 12.50 12.01
CA TRP A 256 11.31 12.89 10.80
C TRP A 256 10.18 13.88 11.11
N ARG A 257 9.37 13.64 12.15
CA ARG A 257 8.32 14.58 12.58
C ARG A 257 8.88 15.95 12.98
N ALA A 258 10.03 15.98 13.65
CA ALA A 258 10.71 17.19 14.08
C ALA A 258 11.39 17.93 12.90
N ASN A 259 11.86 17.19 11.90
CA ASN A 259 12.62 17.75 10.77
C ASN A 259 11.76 18.09 9.56
N LYS A 260 10.55 17.54 9.44
CA LYS A 260 9.66 17.85 8.31
C LYS A 260 9.34 19.35 8.26
N PRO A 261 9.06 19.91 7.08
CA PRO A 261 8.63 21.29 6.96
C PRO A 261 7.34 21.56 7.75
N HIS A 262 7.25 22.75 8.33
CA HIS A 262 6.05 23.23 8.96
C HIS A 262 5.18 23.94 7.92
N LEU A 263 3.96 23.45 7.73
CA LEU A 263 2.96 24.05 6.85
C LEU A 263 2.11 25.03 7.66
N SER A 264 2.08 26.28 7.22
CA SER A 264 1.06 27.26 7.57
C SER A 264 0.21 27.51 6.34
N ALA A 265 -1.10 27.33 6.44
CA ALA A 265 -2.05 27.56 5.37
C ALA A 265 -3.34 28.17 5.92
N GLU A 266 -4.00 29.01 5.12
CA GLU A 266 -5.33 29.56 5.45
C GLU A 266 -6.44 28.50 5.32
N SER A 267 -6.23 27.50 4.46
CA SER A 267 -7.14 26.38 4.30
C SER A 267 -6.93 25.33 5.38
N ASP A 268 -7.95 25.15 6.24
CA ASP A 268 -8.00 24.05 7.22
C ASP A 268 -7.91 22.69 6.52
N LEU A 269 -8.56 22.54 5.35
CA LEU A 269 -8.53 21.30 4.58
C LEU A 269 -7.09 20.88 4.21
N LEU A 270 -6.30 21.81 3.65
CA LEU A 270 -4.92 21.52 3.27
C LEU A 270 -4.07 21.21 4.52
N ARG A 271 -4.25 21.98 5.59
CA ARG A 271 -3.53 21.78 6.86
C ARG A 271 -3.81 20.38 7.42
N ASP A 272 -5.07 20.00 7.50
CA ASP A 272 -5.49 18.75 8.14
C ASP A 272 -5.06 17.54 7.30
N VAL A 273 -5.17 17.61 5.96
CA VAL A 273 -4.64 16.57 5.05
C VAL A 273 -3.12 16.47 5.16
N TYR A 274 -2.38 17.57 5.18
CA TYR A 274 -0.92 17.55 5.33
C TYR A 274 -0.47 16.89 6.64
N HIS A 275 -1.10 17.25 7.76
CA HIS A 275 -0.79 16.65 9.05
C HIS A 275 -1.16 15.17 9.09
N LYS A 276 -2.30 14.80 8.51
CA LYS A 276 -2.74 13.41 8.46
C LYS A 276 -1.79 12.54 7.62
N SER A 277 -1.45 12.98 6.39
CA SER A 277 -0.43 12.37 5.54
C SER A 277 0.90 12.17 6.27
N ALA A 278 1.38 13.20 6.96
CA ALA A 278 2.62 13.12 7.71
C ALA A 278 2.53 12.12 8.88
N SER A 279 1.40 12.06 9.59
CA SER A 279 1.20 11.09 10.66
C SER A 279 1.12 9.66 10.14
N ASP A 280 0.48 9.45 8.99
CA ASP A 280 0.31 8.13 8.41
C ASP A 280 1.63 7.56 7.91
N LEU A 281 2.45 8.37 7.21
CA LEU A 281 3.81 7.97 6.81
C LEU A 281 4.67 7.56 8.01
N VAL A 282 4.61 8.31 9.12
CA VAL A 282 5.34 7.99 10.35
C VAL A 282 4.87 6.68 10.98
N SER A 283 3.57 6.39 10.90
CA SER A 283 3.01 5.16 11.45
C SER A 283 3.36 3.92 10.63
N MET A 284 3.56 4.06 9.31
CA MET A 284 3.97 2.99 8.40
C MET A 284 5.48 2.72 8.40
N ARG A 285 6.25 3.32 9.29
CA ARG A 285 7.71 3.14 9.30
C ARG A 285 8.10 1.70 9.64
N ILE A 286 9.07 1.19 8.89
CA ILE A 286 9.81 -0.03 9.19
C ILE A 286 11.27 0.40 9.42
N ALA A 287 11.72 0.35 10.67
CA ALA A 287 13.12 0.55 11.01
C ALA A 287 13.89 -0.76 10.78
N LYS A 288 14.98 -0.71 10.01
CA LYS A 288 15.86 -1.86 9.75
C LYS A 288 17.32 -1.43 9.80
N GLU A 289 18.17 -2.36 10.20
CA GLU A 289 19.59 -2.26 9.94
C GLU A 289 19.91 -2.98 8.63
N ILE A 290 20.44 -2.25 7.65
CA ILE A 290 20.87 -2.79 6.36
C ILE A 290 22.36 -2.51 6.20
N ARG A 291 23.17 -3.57 6.10
CA ARG A 291 24.64 -3.46 5.98
C ARG A 291 25.29 -2.58 7.06
N GLY A 292 24.81 -2.69 8.31
CA GLY A 292 25.31 -1.92 9.46
C GLY A 292 24.78 -0.49 9.54
N GLU A 293 23.82 -0.11 8.70
CA GLU A 293 23.24 1.22 8.62
C GLU A 293 21.75 1.19 8.99
N GLN A 294 21.36 2.03 9.95
CA GLN A 294 19.96 2.20 10.32
C GLN A 294 19.23 2.99 9.21
N VAL A 295 18.24 2.37 8.59
CA VAL A 295 17.43 2.94 7.51
C VAL A 295 15.97 3.02 7.92
N VAL A 296 15.29 4.05 7.41
CA VAL A 296 13.84 4.20 7.52
C VAL A 296 13.22 3.79 6.20
N LEU A 297 12.37 2.78 6.25
CA LEU A 297 11.51 2.36 5.15
C LEU A 297 10.05 2.59 5.52
N LEU A 298 9.19 2.52 4.52
CA LEU A 298 7.75 2.54 4.72
C LEU A 298 7.19 1.20 4.30
N ALA A 299 6.31 0.65 5.13
CA ALA A 299 5.41 -0.41 4.73
C ALA A 299 4.47 0.12 3.65
N ALA A 300 4.12 -0.68 2.66
CA ALA A 300 3.29 -0.21 1.54
C ALA A 300 1.87 0.16 1.98
N GLY A 301 1.21 -0.66 2.80
CA GLY A 301 -0.14 -0.32 3.27
C GLY A 301 -0.78 -1.36 4.18
N MET A 302 -1.69 -0.90 5.03
CA MET A 302 -2.47 -1.73 5.95
C MET A 302 -3.82 -2.08 5.29
N PRO A 303 -4.34 -3.31 5.41
CA PRO A 303 -3.81 -4.43 6.19
C PRO A 303 -2.80 -5.32 5.46
N TRP A 304 -2.87 -5.39 4.13
CA TRP A 304 -2.28 -6.53 3.42
C TRP A 304 -0.83 -6.34 2.96
N PHE A 305 -0.30 -5.14 3.04
CA PHE A 305 0.97 -4.76 2.42
C PHE A 305 1.93 -4.17 3.45
N LEU A 306 1.92 -4.68 4.70
CA LEU A 306 2.87 -4.30 5.75
C LEU A 306 4.26 -4.91 5.55
N ALA A 307 4.81 -4.74 4.35
CA ALA A 307 6.08 -5.26 3.90
C ALA A 307 6.80 -4.23 3.02
N VAL A 308 8.04 -4.53 2.63
CA VAL A 308 8.78 -3.66 1.70
C VAL A 308 8.32 -3.97 0.28
N PHE A 309 7.70 -2.98 -0.36
CA PHE A 309 7.38 -3.00 -1.79
C PHE A 309 8.26 -1.98 -2.50
N GLY A 310 9.03 -2.42 -3.49
CA GLY A 310 9.98 -1.58 -4.22
C GLY A 310 9.29 -0.37 -4.83
N ARG A 311 8.19 -0.58 -5.56
CA ARG A 311 7.47 0.48 -6.27
C ARG A 311 6.87 1.52 -5.31
N ASP A 312 6.07 1.07 -4.33
CA ASP A 312 5.46 1.93 -3.33
C ASP A 312 6.51 2.73 -2.57
N THR A 313 7.61 2.08 -2.18
CA THR A 313 8.71 2.72 -1.47
C THR A 313 9.36 3.81 -2.33
N LEU A 314 9.63 3.53 -3.61
CA LEU A 314 10.27 4.48 -4.53
C LEU A 314 9.37 5.68 -4.84
N ILE A 315 8.08 5.45 -5.14
CA ILE A 315 7.13 6.51 -5.45
C ILE A 315 6.85 7.36 -4.19
N THR A 316 6.64 6.74 -3.04
CA THR A 316 6.42 7.48 -1.78
C THR A 316 7.63 8.34 -1.44
N ALA A 317 8.83 7.79 -1.57
CA ALA A 317 10.07 8.53 -1.36
C ALA A 317 10.20 9.75 -2.29
N TYR A 318 9.84 9.59 -3.57
CA TYR A 318 9.83 10.69 -4.54
C TYR A 318 8.80 11.76 -4.15
N GLN A 319 7.58 11.35 -3.81
CA GLN A 319 6.49 12.25 -3.40
C GLN A 319 6.83 13.04 -2.13
N SER A 320 7.55 12.42 -1.19
CA SER A 320 7.86 13.01 0.11
C SER A 320 9.23 13.68 0.22
N VAL A 321 10.06 13.67 -0.83
CA VAL A 321 11.47 14.13 -0.73
C VAL A 321 11.59 15.58 -0.24
N SER A 322 10.63 16.45 -0.60
CA SER A 322 10.58 17.85 -0.13
C SER A 322 10.31 17.98 1.38
N CYS A 323 9.83 16.91 2.01
CA CYS A 323 9.61 16.83 3.45
C CYS A 323 10.79 16.24 4.22
N GLY A 324 11.82 15.76 3.53
CA GLY A 324 13.03 15.19 4.14
C GLY A 324 13.61 14.05 3.32
N PRO A 325 14.94 13.90 3.26
CA PRO A 325 15.58 12.92 2.38
C PRO A 325 15.68 11.51 2.98
N ASP A 326 15.36 11.30 4.26
CA ASP A 326 15.63 10.05 4.97
C ASP A 326 14.88 8.84 4.39
N VAL A 327 13.62 9.02 3.99
CA VAL A 327 12.82 7.96 3.35
C VAL A 327 13.42 7.58 1.99
N ALA A 328 13.83 8.57 1.19
CA ALA A 328 14.50 8.33 -0.09
C ALA A 328 15.85 7.65 0.08
N ARG A 329 16.63 8.04 1.09
CA ARG A 329 17.89 7.40 1.44
C ARG A 329 17.69 5.94 1.82
N GLY A 330 16.73 5.66 2.71
CA GLY A 330 16.43 4.31 3.17
C GLY A 330 15.95 3.41 2.04
N ALA A 331 15.09 3.94 1.15
CA ALA A 331 14.65 3.28 -0.08
C ALA A 331 15.84 2.88 -0.97
N LEU A 332 16.70 3.84 -1.29
CA LEU A 332 17.85 3.63 -2.18
C LEU A 332 18.81 2.58 -1.63
N VAL A 333 19.20 2.69 -0.36
CA VAL A 333 20.14 1.77 0.30
C VAL A 333 19.56 0.37 0.42
N THR A 334 18.30 0.23 0.83
CA THR A 334 17.69 -1.08 1.05
C THR A 334 17.48 -1.82 -0.26
N LEU A 335 16.94 -1.15 -1.28
CA LEU A 335 16.66 -1.77 -2.56
C LEU A 335 17.95 -2.12 -3.31
N ALA A 336 18.99 -1.29 -3.19
CA ALA A 336 20.33 -1.62 -3.69
C ALA A 336 20.97 -2.83 -2.98
N ALA A 337 20.69 -3.01 -1.68
CA ALA A 337 21.22 -4.14 -0.92
C ALA A 337 20.61 -5.49 -1.35
N HIS A 338 19.42 -5.47 -1.94
CA HIS A 338 18.66 -6.63 -2.41
C HIS A 338 18.46 -6.62 -3.95
N GLN A 339 19.27 -5.87 -4.69
CA GLN A 339 19.22 -5.85 -6.15
C GLN A 339 19.57 -7.24 -6.69
N GLY A 340 18.86 -7.68 -7.72
CA GLY A 340 19.05 -8.97 -8.35
C GLY A 340 20.48 -9.16 -8.86
N SER A 341 21.00 -10.37 -8.69
CA SER A 341 22.37 -10.75 -9.05
C SER A 341 22.44 -12.09 -9.80
N ALA A 342 21.35 -12.85 -9.81
CA ALA A 342 21.21 -14.12 -10.51
C ALA A 342 20.03 -14.07 -11.51
N VAL A 343 19.93 -15.11 -12.33
CA VAL A 343 18.71 -15.40 -13.09
C VAL A 343 17.99 -16.51 -12.35
N ASP A 344 16.80 -16.21 -11.83
CA ASP A 344 15.94 -17.17 -11.14
C ASP A 344 14.48 -17.01 -11.58
N ASP A 345 13.97 -18.03 -12.27
CA ASP A 345 12.61 -18.00 -12.82
C ASP A 345 11.55 -18.00 -11.73
N PHE A 346 11.82 -18.61 -10.58
CA PHE A 346 10.86 -18.70 -9.50
C PHE A 346 10.56 -17.34 -8.88
N SER A 347 11.59 -16.53 -8.62
CA SER A 347 11.46 -15.17 -8.07
C SER A 347 11.38 -14.05 -9.13
N ASP A 348 11.40 -14.40 -10.43
CA ASP A 348 11.51 -13.44 -11.55
C ASP A 348 12.79 -12.57 -11.47
N GLU A 349 13.84 -13.07 -10.81
CA GLU A 349 15.11 -12.37 -10.61
C GLU A 349 15.91 -12.31 -11.91
N GLU A 350 16.43 -11.12 -12.20
CA GLU A 350 17.39 -10.88 -13.26
C GLU A 350 18.52 -9.98 -12.73
N PRO A 351 19.78 -10.15 -13.16
CA PRO A 351 20.89 -9.33 -12.72
C PRO A 351 20.66 -7.84 -12.98
N GLY A 352 20.72 -7.03 -11.91
CA GLY A 352 20.52 -5.59 -11.94
C GLY A 352 19.08 -5.13 -11.69
N LYS A 353 18.11 -6.04 -11.65
CA LYS A 353 16.70 -5.72 -11.41
C LYS A 353 16.45 -5.34 -9.95
N ILE A 354 15.57 -4.36 -9.71
CA ILE A 354 15.13 -3.99 -8.36
C ILE A 354 13.85 -4.74 -8.00
N LEU A 355 13.79 -5.30 -6.78
CA LEU A 355 12.68 -6.14 -6.34
C LEU A 355 11.32 -5.43 -6.37
N HIS A 356 10.27 -6.23 -6.58
CA HIS A 356 8.88 -5.85 -6.38
C HIS A 356 8.52 -5.82 -4.91
N GLU A 357 8.80 -6.91 -4.18
CA GLU A 357 8.28 -7.12 -2.83
C GLU A 357 9.16 -8.08 -2.01
N PHE A 358 9.22 -7.86 -0.70
CA PHE A 358 9.95 -8.71 0.24
C PHE A 358 9.06 -9.10 1.43
N ARG A 359 8.74 -10.39 1.55
CA ARG A 359 7.90 -11.02 2.59
C ARG A 359 8.69 -11.96 3.47
N SER A 360 8.15 -12.26 4.65
CA SER A 360 8.79 -13.16 5.61
C SER A 360 7.87 -14.24 6.17
N GLY A 361 6.64 -14.36 5.65
CA GLY A 361 5.69 -15.40 6.03
C GLY A 361 6.20 -16.82 5.80
N GLU A 362 5.51 -17.77 6.42
CA GLU A 362 5.85 -19.19 6.39
C GLU A 362 6.01 -19.71 4.95
N LEU A 363 5.04 -19.43 4.08
CA LEU A 363 5.07 -19.99 2.72
C LEU A 363 6.28 -19.47 1.93
N THR A 364 6.71 -18.26 2.23
CA THR A 364 7.94 -17.67 1.66
C THR A 364 9.19 -18.35 2.22
N GLN A 365 9.27 -18.55 3.55
CA GLN A 365 10.43 -19.20 4.18
C GLN A 365 10.56 -20.68 3.80
N LEU A 366 9.46 -21.36 3.49
CA LEU A 366 9.45 -22.74 3.00
C LEU A 366 9.75 -22.84 1.50
N GLY A 367 9.92 -21.71 0.78
CA GLY A 367 10.17 -21.70 -0.66
C GLY A 367 8.96 -22.11 -1.50
N ILE A 368 7.75 -22.01 -0.95
CA ILE A 368 6.49 -22.30 -1.64
C ILE A 368 6.04 -21.08 -2.45
N MET A 369 6.28 -19.88 -1.91
CA MET A 369 5.90 -18.61 -2.53
C MET A 369 7.15 -17.77 -2.85
N PRO A 370 7.21 -17.10 -4.02
CA PRO A 370 8.42 -16.46 -4.53
C PRO A 370 8.73 -15.07 -3.95
N TYR A 371 8.28 -14.77 -2.73
CA TYR A 371 8.29 -13.40 -2.19
C TYR A 371 9.45 -13.13 -1.22
N GLY A 372 10.50 -13.95 -1.22
CA GLY A 372 11.56 -13.91 -0.22
C GLY A 372 12.83 -13.11 -0.57
N PRO A 373 13.06 -12.65 -1.81
CA PRO A 373 12.35 -11.54 -2.46
C PRO A 373 11.68 -11.91 -3.80
N CYS A 374 10.66 -11.15 -4.22
CA CYS A 374 10.03 -11.22 -5.55
C CYS A 374 10.51 -10.06 -6.42
N PHE A 375 10.85 -10.35 -7.68
CA PHE A 375 11.26 -9.39 -8.70
C PHE A 375 10.23 -9.24 -9.84
N GLY A 376 8.96 -9.55 -9.58
CA GLY A 376 7.83 -9.35 -10.50
C GLY A 376 7.47 -7.88 -10.78
N ALA A 377 8.46 -7.02 -11.00
CA ALA A 377 8.31 -5.60 -11.35
C ALA A 377 9.34 -5.20 -12.42
N ALA A 378 8.88 -4.51 -13.46
CA ALA A 378 9.71 -4.06 -14.58
C ALA A 378 9.90 -2.53 -14.61
N ASP A 379 9.26 -1.80 -13.68
CA ASP A 379 9.34 -0.35 -13.53
C ASP A 379 10.23 0.10 -12.36
N THR A 380 10.41 -0.74 -11.34
CA THR A 380 11.18 -0.43 -10.12
C THR A 380 12.65 -0.08 -10.41
N THR A 381 13.26 -0.72 -11.40
CA THR A 381 14.68 -0.49 -11.75
C THR A 381 14.91 0.94 -12.25
N GLN A 382 14.04 1.44 -13.13
CA GLN A 382 14.07 2.80 -13.64
C GLN A 382 13.69 3.80 -12.54
N LEU A 383 12.64 3.51 -11.77
CA LEU A 383 12.22 4.36 -10.65
C LEU A 383 13.33 4.52 -9.59
N TRP A 384 14.15 3.50 -9.37
CA TRP A 384 15.30 3.58 -8.47
C TRP A 384 16.37 4.56 -8.99
N LEU A 385 16.67 4.54 -10.30
CA LEU A 385 17.57 5.52 -10.92
C LEU A 385 17.01 6.95 -10.87
N ILE A 386 15.70 7.10 -11.11
CA ILE A 386 14.99 8.38 -11.01
C ILE A 386 15.11 8.93 -9.59
N LEU A 387 14.84 8.11 -8.58
CA LEU A 387 14.94 8.51 -7.18
C LEU A 387 16.38 8.82 -6.77
N LEU A 388 17.39 8.10 -7.28
CA LEU A 388 18.79 8.37 -6.95
C LEU A 388 19.20 9.78 -7.39
N SER A 389 18.82 10.17 -8.61
CA SER A 389 19.03 11.54 -9.12
C SER A 389 18.21 12.56 -8.34
N GLU A 390 16.94 12.28 -8.08
CA GLU A 390 16.09 13.19 -7.31
C GLU A 390 16.66 13.42 -5.90
N TYR A 391 17.04 12.35 -5.20
CA TYR A 391 17.71 12.42 -3.90
C TYR A 391 18.94 13.32 -3.96
N TRP A 392 19.83 13.09 -4.93
CA TRP A 392 21.04 13.90 -5.09
C TRP A 392 20.74 15.38 -5.34
N ARG A 393 19.74 15.69 -6.16
CA ARG A 393 19.33 17.08 -6.41
C ARG A 393 18.89 17.80 -5.12
N TRP A 394 18.21 17.10 -4.22
CA TRP A 394 17.76 17.63 -2.93
C TRP A 394 18.86 17.64 -1.86
N THR A 395 19.83 16.74 -1.87
CA THR A 395 20.81 16.58 -0.78
C THR A 395 22.22 17.04 -1.09
N GLY A 396 22.64 16.99 -2.36
CA GLY A 396 24.04 17.14 -2.75
C GLY A 396 24.95 16.04 -2.20
N ASP A 397 24.41 14.89 -1.78
CA ASP A 397 25.18 13.79 -1.19
C ASP A 397 25.91 12.97 -2.26
N ASP A 398 27.03 13.53 -2.74
CA ASP A 398 27.92 12.88 -3.71
C ASP A 398 28.44 11.54 -3.19
N ALA A 399 28.68 11.42 -1.88
CA ALA A 399 29.26 10.23 -1.29
C ALA A 399 28.32 9.02 -1.40
N LEU A 400 27.03 9.20 -1.12
CA LEU A 400 26.04 8.14 -1.30
C LEU A 400 25.89 7.76 -2.78
N VAL A 401 25.83 8.76 -3.67
CA VAL A 401 25.66 8.53 -5.11
C VAL A 401 26.85 7.78 -5.71
N GLN A 402 28.08 8.11 -5.29
CA GLN A 402 29.28 7.36 -5.69
C GLN A 402 29.26 5.94 -5.12
N ARG A 403 28.88 5.77 -3.85
CA ARG A 403 28.75 4.45 -3.21
C ARG A 403 27.76 3.53 -3.94
N LEU A 404 26.66 4.09 -4.43
CA LEU A 404 25.60 3.35 -5.13
C LEU A 404 25.83 3.23 -6.65
N ARG A 405 26.93 3.76 -7.19
CA ARG A 405 27.25 3.67 -8.63
C ARG A 405 27.24 2.24 -9.18
N PRO A 406 27.82 1.21 -8.51
CA PRO A 406 27.79 -0.16 -9.03
C PRO A 406 26.37 -0.70 -9.23
N ASN A 407 25.43 -0.31 -8.34
CA ASN A 407 24.02 -0.67 -8.45
C ASN A 407 23.33 0.07 -9.60
N ALA A 408 23.66 1.35 -9.80
CA ALA A 408 23.17 2.13 -10.93
C ALA A 408 23.66 1.56 -12.28
N ASP A 409 24.93 1.18 -12.36
CA ASP A 409 25.50 0.53 -13.54
C ASP A 409 24.83 -0.83 -13.82
N ALA A 410 24.49 -1.59 -12.76
CA ALA A 410 23.74 -2.83 -12.89
C ALA A 410 22.30 -2.61 -13.36
N ALA A 411 21.62 -1.59 -12.84
CA ALA A 411 20.28 -1.20 -13.27
C ALA A 411 20.25 -0.78 -14.75
N LEU A 412 21.21 0.03 -15.19
CA LEU A 412 21.35 0.41 -16.61
C LEU A 412 21.64 -0.81 -17.49
N ARG A 413 22.50 -1.73 -17.05
CA ARG A 413 22.71 -3.00 -17.78
C ARG A 413 21.47 -3.87 -17.83
N TRP A 414 20.65 -3.89 -16.78
CA TRP A 414 19.39 -4.62 -16.80
C TRP A 414 18.44 -4.04 -17.86
N ILE A 415 18.27 -2.71 -17.87
CA ILE A 415 17.46 -2.02 -18.88
C ILE A 415 17.89 -2.41 -20.29
N ASP A 416 19.19 -2.35 -20.57
CA ASP A 416 19.73 -2.55 -21.93
C ASP A 416 19.80 -4.03 -22.36
N ASN A 417 19.83 -5.02 -21.44
CA ASN A 417 20.07 -6.43 -21.80
C ASN A 417 18.98 -7.42 -21.37
N PHE A 418 18.28 -7.16 -20.27
CA PHE A 418 17.22 -8.04 -19.75
C PHE A 418 15.83 -7.41 -19.93
N GLY A 419 15.75 -6.09 -19.84
CA GLY A 419 14.54 -5.32 -20.11
C GLY A 419 14.16 -5.36 -21.58
N ASP A 420 15.12 -5.11 -22.48
CA ASP A 420 14.93 -5.21 -23.94
C ASP A 420 15.16 -6.66 -24.42
N ARG A 421 14.12 -7.48 -24.30
CA ARG A 421 14.23 -8.94 -24.49
C ARG A 421 14.43 -9.36 -25.94
N ASP A 422 13.90 -8.59 -26.88
CA ASP A 422 13.95 -8.88 -28.31
C ASP A 422 14.82 -7.90 -29.12
N GLY A 423 15.40 -6.89 -28.45
CA GLY A 423 16.35 -5.96 -29.05
C GLY A 423 15.68 -4.87 -29.89
N ASP A 424 14.38 -4.64 -29.73
CA ASP A 424 13.64 -3.58 -30.44
C ASP A 424 13.77 -2.20 -29.77
N GLY A 425 14.40 -2.16 -28.59
CA GLY A 425 14.68 -0.96 -27.84
C GLY A 425 13.56 -0.52 -26.90
N TYR A 426 12.61 -1.39 -26.58
CA TYR A 426 11.61 -1.22 -25.53
C TYR A 426 11.87 -2.16 -24.35
N VAL A 427 11.60 -1.70 -23.14
CA VAL A 427 11.66 -2.55 -21.95
C VAL A 427 10.34 -3.31 -21.79
N GLU A 428 10.43 -4.63 -21.70
CA GLU A 428 9.28 -5.53 -21.68
C GLU A 428 9.27 -6.43 -20.45
N TYR A 429 8.08 -6.90 -20.08
CA TYR A 429 7.92 -7.93 -19.06
C TYR A 429 7.14 -9.14 -19.56
N ALA A 430 7.57 -10.30 -19.08
CA ALA A 430 6.79 -11.53 -19.06
C ALA A 430 7.09 -12.24 -17.75
N THR A 431 6.05 -12.65 -17.03
CA THR A 431 6.16 -13.46 -15.82
C THR A 431 6.80 -14.80 -16.13
N ARG A 432 7.88 -15.13 -15.43
CA ARG A 432 8.57 -16.42 -15.52
C ARG A 432 8.13 -17.34 -14.39
N SER A 433 7.79 -16.78 -13.23
CA SER A 433 7.35 -17.54 -12.08
C SER A 433 5.99 -18.18 -12.32
N PRO A 434 5.80 -19.48 -12.00
CA PRO A 434 4.49 -20.12 -12.03
C PRO A 434 3.53 -19.56 -10.96
N GLU A 435 4.06 -18.92 -9.91
CA GLU A 435 3.30 -18.30 -8.81
C GLU A 435 3.40 -16.76 -8.84
N GLY A 436 3.88 -16.21 -9.96
CA GLY A 436 4.10 -14.77 -10.16
C GLY A 436 2.85 -14.04 -10.66
N MET A 437 2.90 -12.71 -10.59
CA MET A 437 1.84 -11.85 -11.12
C MET A 437 2.01 -11.70 -12.64
N ARG A 438 0.90 -11.75 -13.39
CA ARG A 438 0.90 -11.58 -14.85
C ARG A 438 1.53 -10.25 -15.29
N ASN A 439 1.21 -9.17 -14.58
CA ASN A 439 1.63 -7.83 -14.93
C ASN A 439 2.72 -7.35 -13.96
N HIS A 440 3.84 -6.88 -14.52
CA HIS A 440 4.97 -6.35 -13.75
C HIS A 440 5.04 -4.81 -13.79
N CYS A 441 3.93 -4.14 -14.13
CA CYS A 441 3.78 -2.69 -14.06
C CYS A 441 2.95 -2.29 -12.83
N TRP A 442 2.74 -0.98 -12.61
CA TRP A 442 1.93 -0.51 -11.48
C TRP A 442 0.46 -0.96 -11.53
N ARG A 443 -0.07 -1.26 -12.72
CA ARG A 443 -1.38 -1.91 -12.91
C ARG A 443 -1.23 -3.43 -12.88
N ASP A 444 -0.81 -3.95 -11.73
CA ASP A 444 -0.38 -5.35 -11.55
C ASP A 444 -1.52 -6.38 -11.46
N SER A 445 -2.80 -5.97 -11.50
CA SER A 445 -3.91 -6.94 -11.60
C SER A 445 -3.87 -7.70 -12.93
N PRO A 446 -4.38 -8.95 -13.00
CA PRO A 446 -4.35 -9.75 -14.22
C PRO A 446 -4.97 -9.07 -15.45
N ASP A 447 -6.00 -8.26 -15.23
CA ASP A 447 -6.77 -7.49 -16.21
C ASP A 447 -6.34 -6.01 -16.30
N GLY A 448 -5.31 -5.60 -15.54
CA GLY A 448 -4.84 -4.23 -15.45
C GLY A 448 -4.22 -3.70 -16.75
N VAL A 449 -3.90 -4.56 -17.70
CA VAL A 449 -3.49 -4.18 -19.06
C VAL A 449 -4.31 -4.99 -20.05
N GLN A 450 -5.17 -4.30 -20.81
CA GLN A 450 -6.11 -4.89 -21.75
C GLN A 450 -6.34 -3.97 -22.95
N PHE A 451 -6.77 -4.51 -24.07
CA PHE A 451 -7.25 -3.75 -25.22
C PHE A 451 -8.57 -3.05 -24.90
N ALA A 452 -8.98 -2.09 -25.74
CA ALA A 452 -10.25 -1.37 -25.56
C ALA A 452 -11.48 -2.30 -25.58
N ASP A 453 -11.38 -3.47 -26.22
CA ASP A 453 -12.41 -4.51 -26.25
C ASP A 453 -12.37 -5.49 -25.06
N SER A 454 -11.53 -5.22 -24.05
CA SER A 454 -11.24 -6.05 -22.86
C SER A 454 -10.48 -7.36 -23.10
N SER A 455 -10.04 -7.63 -24.33
CA SER A 455 -9.12 -8.76 -24.56
C SER A 455 -7.75 -8.50 -23.90
N LEU A 456 -7.11 -9.57 -23.43
CA LEU A 456 -5.80 -9.48 -22.78
C LEU A 456 -4.67 -9.60 -23.81
N PRO A 457 -3.60 -8.79 -23.71
CA PRO A 457 -2.43 -8.89 -24.58
C PRO A 457 -1.63 -10.17 -24.30
N THR A 458 -1.00 -10.69 -25.34
CA THR A 458 -0.01 -11.76 -25.22
C THR A 458 1.28 -11.19 -24.65
N LEU A 459 1.88 -11.89 -23.68
CA LEU A 459 3.20 -11.54 -23.12
C LEU A 459 4.33 -11.92 -24.12
N PRO A 460 5.46 -11.20 -24.14
CA PRO A 460 5.79 -10.05 -23.29
C PRO A 460 5.01 -8.78 -23.65
N VAL A 461 4.92 -7.87 -22.69
CA VAL A 461 4.26 -6.56 -22.88
C VAL A 461 5.23 -5.45 -22.54
N ALA A 462 5.25 -4.42 -23.39
CA ALA A 462 6.00 -3.17 -23.19
C ALA A 462 5.03 -2.04 -22.86
N THR A 463 4.80 -1.74 -21.57
CA THR A 463 3.87 -0.65 -21.20
C THR A 463 4.52 0.73 -21.34
N CYS A 464 3.69 1.72 -21.62
CA CYS A 464 4.12 3.06 -22.00
C CYS A 464 4.82 3.80 -20.86
N GLU A 465 4.35 3.66 -19.61
CA GLU A 465 4.96 4.31 -18.45
C GLU A 465 6.37 3.77 -18.18
N ILE A 466 6.62 2.48 -18.40
CA ILE A 466 7.97 1.88 -18.28
C ILE A 466 8.91 2.52 -19.30
N GLN A 467 8.45 2.81 -20.52
CA GLN A 467 9.26 3.49 -21.52
C GLN A 467 9.53 4.95 -21.12
N GLY A 468 8.50 5.62 -20.57
CA GLY A 468 8.63 6.95 -19.97
C GLY A 468 9.67 6.96 -18.84
N TYR A 469 9.60 6.00 -17.91
CA TYR A 469 10.56 5.89 -16.82
C TYR A 469 11.96 5.55 -17.32
N THR A 470 12.09 4.72 -18.35
CA THR A 470 13.38 4.41 -18.97
C THR A 470 14.01 5.67 -19.58
N TYR A 471 13.22 6.48 -20.28
CA TYR A 471 13.64 7.78 -20.79
C TYR A 471 14.12 8.72 -19.67
N ASP A 472 13.33 8.91 -18.61
CA ASP A 472 13.70 9.80 -17.50
C ASP A 472 14.91 9.28 -16.73
N ALA A 473 14.97 7.97 -16.46
CA ALA A 473 16.10 7.31 -15.81
C ALA A 473 17.41 7.53 -16.59
N LYS A 474 17.41 7.40 -17.93
CA LYS A 474 18.60 7.66 -18.75
C LYS A 474 19.03 9.12 -18.67
N LEU A 475 18.10 10.08 -18.72
CA LEU A 475 18.43 11.51 -18.58
C LEU A 475 18.98 11.86 -17.19
N ARG A 476 18.39 11.29 -16.15
CA ARG A 476 18.79 11.50 -14.75
C ARG A 476 20.11 10.84 -14.42
N ALA A 477 20.35 9.63 -14.91
CA ALA A 477 21.66 8.99 -14.82
C ALA A 477 22.72 9.77 -15.61
N ALA A 478 22.36 10.39 -16.75
CA ALA A 478 23.28 11.31 -17.45
C ALA A 478 23.63 12.56 -16.63
N GLN A 479 22.68 13.08 -15.84
CA GLN A 479 22.95 14.19 -14.90
C GLN A 479 23.94 13.75 -13.80
N LEU A 480 23.74 12.58 -13.21
CA LEU A 480 24.68 12.01 -12.23
C LEU A 480 26.06 11.74 -12.85
N ALA A 481 26.09 11.34 -14.11
CA ALA A 481 27.31 11.14 -14.91
C ALA A 481 28.07 12.45 -15.14
N ASP A 482 27.39 13.57 -15.39
CA ASP A 482 28.04 14.89 -15.48
C ASP A 482 28.48 15.44 -14.12
N GLY A 483 27.77 15.09 -13.04
CA GLY A 483 28.07 15.48 -11.67
C GLY A 483 28.95 14.48 -10.94
N PRO A 484 28.45 13.80 -9.88
CA PRO A 484 29.26 13.05 -8.92
C PRO A 484 30.03 11.86 -9.49
N TRP A 485 29.61 11.27 -10.62
CA TRP A 485 30.32 10.17 -11.25
C TRP A 485 31.41 10.61 -12.24
N ALA A 486 31.39 11.88 -12.67
CA ALA A 486 32.35 12.50 -13.58
C ALA A 486 32.66 11.67 -14.86
N ASP A 487 31.63 11.08 -15.46
CA ASP A 487 31.70 10.21 -16.64
C ASP A 487 30.98 10.82 -17.85
N ARG A 488 31.67 11.74 -18.54
CA ARG A 488 31.13 12.43 -19.73
C ARG A 488 30.83 11.50 -20.90
N ALA A 489 31.45 10.32 -20.97
CA ALA A 489 31.18 9.35 -22.02
C ALA A 489 29.83 8.69 -21.79
N LEU A 490 29.60 8.22 -20.55
CA LEU A 490 28.29 7.69 -20.12
C LEU A 490 27.19 8.74 -20.29
N ALA A 491 27.42 9.99 -19.86
CA ALA A 491 26.43 11.06 -19.98
C ALA A 491 25.98 11.29 -21.44
N ARG A 492 26.92 11.30 -22.40
CA ARG A 492 26.60 11.45 -23.82
C ARG A 492 25.85 10.24 -24.38
N ARG A 493 26.28 9.02 -24.02
CA ARG A 493 25.62 7.78 -24.43
C ARG A 493 24.15 7.77 -23.99
N LEU A 494 23.90 7.97 -22.69
CA LEU A 494 22.56 7.92 -22.11
C LEU A 494 21.61 8.98 -22.71
N ARG A 495 22.10 10.19 -22.98
CA ARG A 495 21.30 11.22 -23.67
C ARG A 495 20.96 10.86 -25.11
N THR A 496 21.88 10.21 -25.82
CA THR A 496 21.66 9.74 -27.18
C THR A 496 20.58 8.65 -27.18
N GLU A 497 20.75 7.63 -26.34
CA GLU A 497 19.78 6.54 -26.18
C GLU A 497 18.39 7.05 -25.74
N ALA A 498 18.33 8.02 -24.83
CA ALA A 498 17.07 8.64 -24.42
C ALA A 498 16.39 9.39 -25.57
N THR A 499 17.16 10.09 -26.41
CA THR A 499 16.63 10.79 -27.60
C THR A 499 16.07 9.79 -28.61
N GLU A 500 16.80 8.71 -28.89
CA GLU A 500 16.35 7.64 -29.79
C GLU A 500 15.10 6.93 -29.26
N LEU A 501 15.04 6.62 -27.96
CA LEU A 501 13.86 6.04 -27.33
C LEU A 501 12.66 6.98 -27.45
N ARG A 502 12.84 8.28 -27.18
CA ARG A 502 11.78 9.28 -27.32
C ARG A 502 11.23 9.34 -28.74
N GLU A 503 12.09 9.31 -29.75
CA GLU A 503 11.68 9.32 -31.15
C GLU A 503 10.92 8.05 -31.54
N ARG A 504 11.45 6.86 -31.20
CA ARG A 504 10.78 5.57 -31.46
C ARG A 504 9.42 5.49 -30.75
N PHE A 505 9.39 5.79 -29.45
CA PHE A 505 8.18 5.73 -28.64
C PHE A 505 7.05 6.60 -29.23
N ASN A 506 7.37 7.85 -29.61
CA ASN A 506 6.38 8.77 -30.16
C ASN A 506 5.91 8.39 -31.57
N ARG A 507 6.64 7.55 -32.30
CA ARG A 507 6.19 6.96 -33.56
C ARG A 507 5.25 5.78 -33.31
N ASP A 508 5.62 4.88 -32.40
CA ASP A 508 4.98 3.56 -32.28
C ASP A 508 3.75 3.54 -31.35
N TYR A 509 3.72 4.39 -30.31
CA TYR A 509 2.67 4.35 -29.28
C TYR A 509 1.55 5.38 -29.50
N TRP A 510 1.70 6.32 -30.44
CA TRP A 510 0.72 7.39 -30.61
C TRP A 510 -0.51 6.91 -31.39
N LEU A 511 -1.68 7.04 -30.77
CA LEU A 511 -2.97 6.70 -31.35
C LEU A 511 -3.70 8.00 -31.71
N PRO A 512 -3.81 8.37 -33.00
CA PRO A 512 -4.53 9.58 -33.41
C PRO A 512 -6.06 9.46 -33.28
N ALA A 513 -6.58 8.23 -33.11
CA ALA A 513 -8.00 7.97 -32.91
C ALA A 513 -8.52 8.62 -31.61
N ARG A 514 -9.84 8.86 -31.54
CA ARG A 514 -10.56 9.44 -30.37
C ARG A 514 -9.94 10.74 -29.82
N GLY A 515 -9.30 11.55 -30.67
CA GLY A 515 -8.75 12.85 -30.29
C GLY A 515 -7.28 12.86 -29.86
N GLY A 516 -6.57 11.73 -29.98
CA GLY A 516 -5.13 11.64 -29.76
C GLY A 516 -4.74 11.27 -28.33
N TYR A 517 -4.18 10.08 -28.14
CA TYR A 517 -3.62 9.59 -26.87
C TYR A 517 -2.52 8.55 -27.14
N TYR A 518 -1.90 8.01 -26.08
CA TYR A 518 -0.89 6.96 -26.21
C TYR A 518 -1.48 5.60 -25.85
N ALA A 519 -1.16 4.57 -26.64
CA ALA A 519 -1.42 3.18 -26.31
C ALA A 519 -0.83 2.86 -24.93
N ILE A 520 -1.52 2.07 -24.10
CA ILE A 520 -0.99 1.68 -22.79
C ILE A 520 0.25 0.80 -22.93
N GLY A 521 0.38 0.06 -24.03
CA GLY A 521 1.55 -0.77 -24.29
C GLY A 521 1.59 -1.34 -25.70
N LEU A 522 2.63 -2.11 -25.97
CA LEU A 522 2.70 -3.05 -27.11
C LEU A 522 2.65 -4.48 -26.57
N ASP A 523 1.93 -5.36 -27.26
CA ASP A 523 1.94 -6.80 -26.97
C ASP A 523 3.12 -7.52 -27.67
N ALA A 524 3.19 -8.84 -27.51
CA ALA A 524 4.24 -9.67 -28.11
C ALA A 524 4.37 -9.53 -29.64
N ASP A 525 3.27 -9.24 -30.33
CA ASP A 525 3.24 -9.03 -31.79
C ASP A 525 3.45 -7.55 -32.17
N LYS A 526 3.84 -6.72 -31.20
CA LYS A 526 4.01 -5.27 -31.29
C LYS A 526 2.75 -4.53 -31.72
N ARG A 527 1.57 -5.10 -31.42
CA ARG A 527 0.29 -4.45 -31.64
C ARG A 527 0.05 -3.43 -30.54
N PRO A 528 -0.34 -2.19 -30.87
CA PRO A 528 -0.72 -1.21 -29.86
C PRO A 528 -1.93 -1.66 -29.04
N ILE A 529 -1.74 -1.73 -27.72
CA ILE A 529 -2.81 -1.99 -26.76
C ILE A 529 -3.58 -0.68 -26.57
N ASP A 530 -4.76 -0.61 -27.15
CA ASP A 530 -5.44 0.64 -27.53
C ASP A 530 -6.43 1.21 -26.49
N SER A 531 -6.50 0.60 -25.31
CA SER A 531 -7.27 1.16 -24.20
C SER A 531 -6.74 2.54 -23.77
N MET A 532 -7.65 3.43 -23.42
CA MET A 532 -7.35 4.78 -22.95
C MET A 532 -7.24 4.77 -21.44
N THR A 533 -6.04 5.02 -20.93
CA THR A 533 -5.70 4.84 -19.51
C THR A 533 -5.03 6.06 -18.92
N SER A 534 -4.95 6.14 -17.59
CA SER A 534 -4.29 7.24 -16.88
C SER A 534 -2.78 7.29 -17.11
N ASN A 535 -2.16 6.18 -17.55
CA ASN A 535 -0.71 6.04 -17.77
C ASN A 535 -0.13 7.13 -18.68
N MET A 536 -0.92 7.75 -19.57
CA MET A 536 -0.45 8.89 -20.37
C MET A 536 -0.03 10.11 -19.53
N GLY A 537 -0.52 10.25 -18.29
CA GLY A 537 -0.04 11.26 -17.34
C GLY A 537 1.35 10.96 -16.80
N HIS A 538 1.74 9.69 -16.69
CA HIS A 538 3.11 9.30 -16.36
C HIS A 538 4.10 9.63 -17.49
N LEU A 539 3.64 9.62 -18.75
CA LEU A 539 4.43 10.09 -19.89
C LEU A 539 4.67 11.60 -19.84
N LEU A 540 3.68 12.38 -19.37
CA LEU A 540 3.89 13.80 -19.09
C LEU A 540 4.87 13.98 -17.93
N TRP A 541 4.79 13.18 -16.87
CA TRP A 541 5.72 13.29 -15.75
C TRP A 541 7.17 13.00 -16.15
N SER A 542 7.42 11.95 -16.94
CA SER A 542 8.76 11.62 -17.46
C SER A 542 9.30 12.64 -18.47
N GLY A 543 8.43 13.41 -19.12
CA GLY A 543 8.80 14.38 -20.13
C GLY A 543 9.09 13.78 -21.51
N ILE A 544 8.68 12.54 -21.77
CA ILE A 544 8.88 11.88 -23.08
C ILE A 544 7.94 12.42 -24.17
N VAL A 545 6.80 13.01 -23.78
CA VAL A 545 5.78 13.55 -24.69
C VAL A 545 6.31 14.82 -25.38
N PRO A 546 6.20 14.97 -26.71
CA PRO A 546 6.58 16.21 -27.38
C PRO A 546 5.55 17.33 -27.08
N PRO A 547 5.98 18.60 -27.02
CA PRO A 547 5.10 19.70 -26.60
C PRO A 547 3.81 19.86 -27.41
N ASP A 548 3.83 19.50 -28.70
CA ASP A 548 2.68 19.57 -29.61
C ASP A 548 1.58 18.56 -29.28
N ARG A 549 1.90 17.45 -28.59
CA ARG A 549 0.93 16.43 -28.17
C ARG A 549 0.47 16.57 -26.72
N ALA A 550 1.22 17.27 -25.89
CA ALA A 550 0.91 17.43 -24.46
C ALA A 550 -0.49 18.01 -24.22
N ALA A 551 -0.91 18.99 -25.03
CA ALA A 551 -2.25 19.57 -24.93
C ALA A 551 -3.37 18.59 -25.27
N ALA A 552 -3.13 17.63 -26.18
CA ALA A 552 -4.11 16.57 -26.48
C ALA A 552 -4.24 15.60 -25.31
N VAL A 553 -3.11 15.12 -24.77
CA VAL A 553 -3.08 14.26 -23.58
C VAL A 553 -3.77 14.93 -22.39
N ALA A 554 -3.49 16.21 -22.14
CA ALA A 554 -4.15 16.96 -21.07
C ALA A 554 -5.68 17.02 -21.24
N ARG A 555 -6.18 17.20 -22.48
CA ARG A 555 -7.63 17.16 -22.76
C ARG A 555 -8.23 15.78 -22.50
N GLN A 556 -7.53 14.70 -22.84
CA GLN A 556 -8.02 13.34 -22.61
C GLN A 556 -8.10 13.02 -21.12
N LEU A 557 -7.04 13.30 -20.36
CA LEU A 557 -7.00 13.11 -18.91
C LEU A 557 -8.13 13.88 -18.19
N MET A 558 -8.49 15.06 -18.71
CA MET A 558 -9.53 15.93 -18.14
C MET A 558 -10.91 15.77 -18.79
N SER A 559 -11.08 14.79 -19.69
CA SER A 559 -12.36 14.47 -20.32
C SER A 559 -13.34 13.85 -19.31
N ASP A 560 -14.65 13.90 -19.58
CA ASP A 560 -15.66 13.28 -18.71
C ASP A 560 -15.47 11.75 -18.59
N GLN A 561 -14.84 11.14 -19.59
CA GLN A 561 -14.56 9.70 -19.63
C GLN A 561 -13.45 9.30 -18.65
N MET A 562 -12.45 10.15 -18.48
CA MET A 562 -11.29 9.90 -17.61
C MET A 562 -11.45 10.58 -16.25
N PHE A 563 -11.87 11.83 -16.19
CA PHE A 563 -11.96 12.58 -14.93
C PHE A 563 -13.35 12.45 -14.29
N SER A 564 -13.43 11.77 -13.15
CA SER A 564 -14.68 11.48 -12.43
C SER A 564 -15.23 12.63 -11.60
N GLY A 565 -14.51 13.75 -11.51
CA GLY A 565 -14.75 14.80 -10.52
C GLY A 565 -14.14 14.52 -9.15
N TRP A 566 -13.71 13.29 -8.87
CA TRP A 566 -12.86 12.92 -7.72
C TRP A 566 -11.39 12.75 -8.13
N GLY A 567 -11.12 12.44 -9.39
CA GLY A 567 -9.79 12.30 -9.97
C GLY A 567 -9.85 11.65 -11.35
N VAL A 568 -8.70 11.43 -11.96
CA VAL A 568 -8.54 10.67 -13.19
C VAL A 568 -8.66 9.18 -12.86
N ARG A 569 -9.55 8.49 -13.59
CA ARG A 569 -9.78 7.05 -13.56
C ARG A 569 -8.64 6.31 -14.26
N THR A 570 -8.39 5.07 -13.83
CA THR A 570 -7.37 4.20 -14.43
C THR A 570 -7.70 3.75 -15.86
N LEU A 571 -8.99 3.73 -16.22
CA LEU A 571 -9.50 3.31 -17.53
C LEU A 571 -10.68 4.20 -17.95
N SER A 572 -10.74 4.54 -19.24
CA SER A 572 -11.83 5.34 -19.82
C SER A 572 -13.18 4.63 -19.71
N THR A 573 -14.24 5.38 -19.40
CA THR A 573 -15.62 4.88 -19.35
C THR A 573 -16.15 4.37 -20.69
N GLU A 574 -15.47 4.67 -21.81
CA GLU A 574 -15.85 4.20 -23.14
C GLU A 574 -15.24 2.85 -23.52
N ASP A 575 -14.22 2.37 -22.80
CA ASP A 575 -13.61 1.08 -23.07
C ASP A 575 -14.44 -0.04 -22.41
N VAL A 576 -14.57 -1.18 -23.08
CA VAL A 576 -15.47 -2.28 -22.68
C VAL A 576 -15.16 -2.79 -21.27
N GLY A 577 -13.87 -2.83 -20.92
CA GLY A 577 -13.41 -3.31 -19.62
C GLY A 577 -13.62 -2.32 -18.45
N TYR A 578 -14.23 -1.15 -18.68
CA TYR A 578 -14.49 -0.19 -17.62
C TYR A 578 -15.37 -0.77 -16.52
N ASN A 579 -14.87 -0.70 -15.30
CA ASN A 579 -15.56 -1.07 -14.08
C ASN A 579 -15.20 -0.07 -12.97
N PRO A 580 -16.14 0.78 -12.48
CA PRO A 580 -15.85 1.76 -11.44
C PRO A 580 -15.42 1.12 -10.11
N ILE A 581 -15.66 -0.17 -9.91
CA ILE A 581 -15.25 -0.91 -8.71
C ILE A 581 -14.22 -2.00 -9.03
N GLY A 582 -13.59 -1.98 -10.20
CA GLY A 582 -12.50 -2.90 -10.55
C GLY A 582 -11.13 -2.28 -10.23
N TYR A 583 -10.23 -3.06 -9.63
CA TYR A 583 -8.99 -2.58 -8.99
C TYR A 583 -8.15 -1.64 -9.86
N HIS A 584 -7.88 -2.02 -11.11
CA HIS A 584 -7.26 -1.16 -12.12
C HIS A 584 -8.18 -0.87 -13.31
N LEU A 585 -9.50 -1.05 -13.19
CA LEU A 585 -10.42 -1.02 -14.33
C LEU A 585 -11.29 0.24 -14.40
N GLY A 586 -10.96 1.28 -13.63
CA GLY A 586 -11.77 2.50 -13.58
C GLY A 586 -11.77 3.19 -12.23
N THR A 587 -11.21 2.57 -11.19
CA THR A 587 -10.89 3.21 -9.91
C THR A 587 -10.00 4.44 -10.08
N VAL A 588 -9.96 5.27 -9.06
CA VAL A 588 -9.17 6.50 -8.98
C VAL A 588 -8.13 6.33 -7.87
N TRP A 589 -6.85 6.45 -8.24
CA TRP A 589 -5.73 6.22 -7.34
C TRP A 589 -5.01 7.53 -7.00
N PRO A 590 -4.82 7.89 -5.71
CA PRO A 590 -4.15 9.12 -5.33
C PRO A 590 -2.72 9.25 -5.83
N HIS A 591 -1.95 8.15 -5.82
CA HIS A 591 -0.55 8.19 -6.27
C HIS A 591 -0.46 8.51 -7.77
N ASP A 592 -1.24 7.81 -8.60
CA ASP A 592 -1.37 8.05 -10.05
C ASP A 592 -1.78 9.51 -10.32
N ASN A 593 -2.82 9.99 -9.64
CA ASN A 593 -3.30 11.37 -9.78
C ASN A 593 -2.25 12.42 -9.36
N SER A 594 -1.40 12.13 -8.38
CA SER A 594 -0.28 13.01 -8.01
C SER A 594 0.81 13.07 -9.08
N ILE A 595 1.10 11.94 -9.75
CA ILE A 595 2.03 11.86 -10.87
C ILE A 595 1.45 12.58 -12.10
N ILE A 596 0.17 12.35 -12.41
CA ILE A 596 -0.54 13.05 -13.49
C ILE A 596 -0.50 14.57 -13.28
N ALA A 597 -0.81 15.05 -12.08
CA ALA A 597 -0.79 16.49 -11.77
C ALA A 597 0.62 17.08 -11.93
N ALA A 598 1.66 16.38 -11.43
CA ALA A 598 3.04 16.79 -11.62
C ALA A 598 3.44 16.84 -13.11
N GLY A 599 3.00 15.85 -13.91
CA GLY A 599 3.20 15.81 -15.35
C GLY A 599 2.48 16.94 -16.10
N LEU A 600 1.22 17.21 -15.78
CA LEU A 600 0.47 18.34 -16.35
C LEU A 600 1.15 19.67 -16.04
N ALA A 601 1.59 19.87 -14.80
CA ALA A 601 2.30 21.08 -14.38
C ALA A 601 3.63 21.26 -15.12
N ARG A 602 4.38 20.18 -15.36
CA ARG A 602 5.63 20.19 -16.15
C ARG A 602 5.43 20.73 -17.57
N TYR A 603 4.26 20.51 -18.17
CA TYR A 603 3.90 21.02 -19.51
C TYR A 603 3.10 22.33 -19.46
N GLY A 604 3.00 22.99 -18.31
CA GLY A 604 2.32 24.27 -18.16
C GLY A 604 0.79 24.18 -18.01
N HIS A 605 0.22 22.96 -17.95
CA HIS A 605 -1.21 22.74 -17.71
C HIS A 605 -1.55 22.81 -16.21
N ARG A 606 -1.13 23.89 -15.54
CA ARG A 606 -1.20 24.02 -14.08
C ARG A 606 -2.63 24.09 -13.53
N ASP A 607 -3.57 24.67 -14.26
CA ASP A 607 -4.99 24.69 -13.85
C ASP A 607 -5.61 23.28 -13.84
N ALA A 608 -5.25 22.44 -14.81
CA ALA A 608 -5.68 21.04 -14.84
C ALA A 608 -5.05 20.24 -13.69
N ALA A 609 -3.75 20.44 -13.44
CA ALA A 609 -3.05 19.85 -12.29
C ALA A 609 -3.72 20.24 -10.96
N ASN A 610 -4.05 21.51 -10.79
CA ASN A 610 -4.73 22.03 -9.61
C ASN A 610 -6.16 21.49 -9.45
N ARG A 611 -6.89 21.29 -10.55
CA ARG A 611 -8.22 20.67 -10.51
C ARG A 611 -8.16 19.23 -9.98
N ILE A 612 -7.14 18.46 -10.37
CA ILE A 612 -6.90 17.11 -9.82
C ILE A 612 -6.52 17.19 -8.34
N ALA A 613 -5.58 18.06 -7.98
CA ALA A 613 -5.13 18.23 -6.60
C ALA A 613 -6.29 18.60 -5.66
N MET A 614 -7.13 19.56 -6.06
CA MET A 614 -8.32 19.95 -5.29
C MET A 614 -9.33 18.82 -5.15
N ALA A 615 -9.59 18.05 -6.22
CA ALA A 615 -10.49 16.91 -6.16
C ALA A 615 -10.01 15.84 -5.16
N MET A 616 -8.69 15.61 -5.09
CA MET A 616 -8.08 14.69 -4.12
C MET A 616 -8.13 15.23 -2.69
N LEU A 617 -7.85 16.52 -2.46
CA LEU A 617 -7.99 17.14 -1.14
C LEU A 617 -9.44 17.07 -0.65
N GLU A 618 -10.41 17.37 -1.52
CA GLU A 618 -11.83 17.25 -1.20
C GLU A 618 -12.25 15.80 -0.93
N ALA A 619 -11.72 14.83 -1.69
CA ALA A 619 -11.96 13.42 -1.42
C ALA A 619 -11.44 13.01 -0.04
N ALA A 620 -10.23 13.47 0.34
CA ALA A 620 -9.62 13.17 1.64
C ALA A 620 -10.50 13.60 2.82
N ALA A 621 -11.23 14.73 2.70
CA ALA A 621 -12.15 15.19 3.74
C ALA A 621 -13.26 14.17 4.09
N HIS A 622 -13.63 13.30 3.14
CA HIS A 622 -14.62 12.24 3.36
C HIS A 622 -14.04 11.00 4.05
N PHE A 623 -12.72 10.92 4.20
CA PHE A 623 -12.00 9.78 4.75
C PHE A 623 -11.16 10.18 5.97
N GLY A 624 -11.63 11.16 6.75
CA GLY A 624 -10.90 11.65 7.93
C GLY A 624 -9.57 12.32 7.58
N HIS A 625 -9.55 13.05 6.45
CA HIS A 625 -8.39 13.75 5.89
C HIS A 625 -7.25 12.82 5.43
N ARG A 626 -7.54 11.52 5.24
CA ARG A 626 -6.60 10.52 4.74
C ARG A 626 -7.08 9.99 3.39
N LEU A 627 -6.21 10.01 2.38
CA LEU A 627 -6.51 9.36 1.13
C LEU A 627 -6.34 7.83 1.26
N PRO A 628 -7.37 7.02 0.90
CA PRO A 628 -7.22 5.57 0.83
C PRO A 628 -6.39 5.18 -0.41
N GLU A 629 -6.00 3.92 -0.51
CA GLU A 629 -5.29 3.38 -1.67
C GLU A 629 -5.95 3.68 -3.00
N ALA A 630 -7.25 3.43 -3.06
CA ALA A 630 -8.07 3.68 -4.23
C ALA A 630 -9.47 4.10 -3.79
N ILE A 631 -10.11 4.87 -4.67
CA ILE A 631 -11.52 5.25 -4.59
C ILE A 631 -12.21 4.64 -5.81
N SER A 632 -13.46 4.23 -5.67
CA SER A 632 -14.26 3.76 -6.80
C SER A 632 -14.40 4.87 -7.86
N GLY A 633 -14.38 4.48 -9.13
CA GLY A 633 -14.45 5.32 -10.32
C GLY A 633 -15.78 5.98 -10.63
N TYR A 634 -16.75 5.95 -9.71
CA TYR A 634 -18.06 6.55 -9.93
C TYR A 634 -17.94 8.05 -10.18
N ASP A 635 -18.78 8.55 -11.08
CA ASP A 635 -18.90 9.98 -11.31
C ASP A 635 -19.38 10.71 -10.05
N ARG A 636 -18.75 11.85 -9.75
CA ARG A 636 -19.07 12.68 -8.57
C ARG A 636 -20.54 13.11 -8.53
N SER A 637 -21.21 13.23 -9.68
CA SER A 637 -22.63 13.58 -9.76
C SER A 637 -23.57 12.53 -9.15
N LEU A 638 -23.16 11.25 -9.05
CA LEU A 638 -24.02 10.17 -8.59
C LEU A 638 -24.32 10.21 -7.09
N GLY A 639 -23.41 10.72 -6.27
CA GLY A 639 -23.58 10.70 -4.80
C GLY A 639 -22.97 11.86 -4.04
N ARG A 640 -22.24 12.78 -4.71
CA ARG A 640 -21.48 13.89 -4.10
C ARG A 640 -20.52 13.49 -2.97
N ARG A 641 -20.27 12.20 -2.79
CA ARG A 641 -19.25 11.63 -1.90
C ARG A 641 -18.44 10.60 -2.68
N PRO A 642 -17.12 10.50 -2.45
CA PRO A 642 -16.32 9.43 -3.01
C PRO A 642 -16.77 8.10 -2.40
N VAL A 643 -16.87 7.05 -3.23
CA VAL A 643 -17.23 5.70 -2.78
C VAL A 643 -15.93 4.94 -2.50
N PRO A 644 -15.70 4.44 -1.27
CA PRO A 644 -14.51 3.68 -0.95
C PRO A 644 -14.37 2.47 -1.88
N TYR A 645 -13.16 2.17 -2.35
CA TYR A 645 -12.90 0.88 -2.98
C TYR A 645 -12.86 -0.20 -1.88
N PRO A 646 -13.58 -1.33 -2.01
CA PRO A 646 -13.82 -2.23 -0.89
C PRO A 646 -12.56 -2.69 -0.17
N THR A 647 -11.52 -3.14 -0.89
CA THR A 647 -10.30 -3.70 -0.28
C THR A 647 -9.15 -2.70 -0.20
N ALA A 648 -9.43 -1.39 -0.31
CA ALA A 648 -8.39 -0.36 -0.32
C ALA A 648 -7.59 -0.37 0.99
N CYS A 649 -6.26 -0.37 0.86
CA CYS A 649 -5.40 -0.09 1.99
C CYS A 649 -5.67 1.30 2.58
N ASN A 650 -5.69 1.39 3.90
CA ASN A 650 -6.01 2.62 4.62
C ASN A 650 -5.36 2.60 6.03
N PRO A 651 -4.16 3.20 6.23
CA PRO A 651 -3.42 4.01 5.26
C PRO A 651 -2.61 3.17 4.26
N GLN A 652 -2.14 3.85 3.21
CA GLN A 652 -1.18 3.34 2.23
C GLN A 652 -0.11 4.41 1.96
N ALA A 653 1.15 3.99 1.79
CA ALA A 653 2.32 4.84 1.70
C ALA A 653 2.23 5.85 0.55
N TRP A 654 2.07 5.39 -0.69
CA TRP A 654 2.05 6.29 -1.86
C TRP A 654 0.76 7.12 -1.99
N ALA A 655 -0.31 6.73 -1.29
CA ALA A 655 -1.53 7.52 -1.17
C ALA A 655 -1.35 8.62 -0.11
N SER A 656 -0.64 8.31 0.98
CA SER A 656 -0.26 9.28 2.01
C SER A 656 0.80 10.26 1.50
N GLY A 657 1.65 9.84 0.57
CA GLY A 657 2.64 10.70 -0.11
C GLY A 657 2.02 11.63 -1.16
N ALA A 658 0.91 11.26 -1.81
CA ALA A 658 0.29 12.04 -2.88
C ALA A 658 -0.01 13.52 -2.51
N PRO A 659 -0.58 13.85 -1.34
CA PRO A 659 -0.75 15.24 -0.90
C PRO A 659 0.54 16.06 -0.81
N LEU A 660 1.66 15.42 -0.47
CA LEU A 660 2.96 16.08 -0.40
C LEU A 660 3.47 16.44 -1.79
N LEU A 661 3.25 15.56 -2.78
CA LEU A 661 3.58 15.86 -4.18
C LEU A 661 2.63 16.92 -4.75
N PHE A 662 1.33 16.90 -4.45
CA PHE A 662 0.43 18.00 -4.85
C PHE A 662 0.91 19.35 -4.30
N LEU A 663 1.28 19.42 -3.03
CA LEU A 663 1.83 20.63 -2.41
C LEU A 663 3.12 21.07 -3.10
N ARG A 664 4.04 20.14 -3.36
CA ARG A 664 5.28 20.38 -4.11
C ARG A 664 4.99 20.96 -5.51
N THR A 665 4.01 20.40 -6.21
CA THR A 665 3.59 20.83 -7.56
C THR A 665 2.94 22.21 -7.53
N MET A 666 2.02 22.48 -6.59
CA MET A 666 1.34 23.79 -6.46
C MET A 666 2.31 24.92 -6.11
N LEU A 667 3.36 24.64 -5.33
CA LEU A 667 4.40 25.62 -4.99
C LEU A 667 5.51 25.70 -6.06
N GLY A 668 5.48 24.85 -7.08
CA GLY A 668 6.50 24.79 -8.12
C GLY A 668 7.90 24.52 -7.57
N LEU A 669 8.03 23.64 -6.56
CA LEU A 669 9.31 23.38 -5.89
C LEU A 669 10.22 22.49 -6.77
N ASP A 670 11.38 23.04 -7.12
CA ASP A 670 12.42 22.31 -7.84
C ASP A 670 13.79 22.56 -7.23
N ALA A 671 14.45 21.49 -6.77
CA ALA A 671 15.81 21.57 -6.23
C ALA A 671 16.82 21.29 -7.35
N ASN A 672 17.80 22.17 -7.52
CA ASN A 672 18.92 21.97 -8.43
C ASN A 672 20.14 22.77 -7.98
N ASP A 673 21.32 22.15 -7.97
CA ASP A 673 22.61 22.79 -7.63
C ASP A 673 22.58 23.60 -6.31
N GLY A 674 21.89 23.07 -5.29
CA GLY A 674 21.75 23.71 -3.97
C GLY A 674 20.73 24.85 -3.92
N ILE A 675 20.09 25.19 -5.05
CA ILE A 675 19.07 26.23 -5.16
C ILE A 675 17.69 25.56 -5.15
N LEU A 676 16.77 26.09 -4.34
CA LEU A 676 15.36 25.74 -4.38
C LEU A 676 14.63 26.78 -5.23
N ALA A 677 14.34 26.43 -6.48
CA ALA A 677 13.45 27.23 -7.33
C ALA A 677 12.00 27.05 -6.88
N THR A 678 11.24 28.14 -6.93
CA THR A 678 9.83 28.18 -6.55
C THR A 678 9.06 28.97 -7.60
N ASP A 679 7.97 28.41 -8.10
CA ASP A 679 7.07 29.07 -9.06
C ASP A 679 5.61 28.73 -8.70
N PRO A 680 5.08 29.33 -7.63
CA PRO A 680 3.79 28.94 -7.08
C PRO A 680 2.62 29.24 -8.04
N HIS A 681 1.76 28.24 -8.22
CA HIS A 681 0.47 28.34 -8.89
C HIS A 681 -0.58 27.69 -7.99
N VAL A 682 -1.00 28.41 -6.95
CA VAL A 682 -1.88 27.90 -5.89
C VAL A 682 -3.34 28.27 -6.19
N PRO A 683 -4.30 27.33 -6.06
CA PRO A 683 -5.73 27.65 -6.17
C PRO A 683 -6.17 28.69 -5.15
N GLU A 684 -7.00 29.65 -5.56
CA GLU A 684 -7.54 30.70 -4.68
C GLU A 684 -8.21 30.12 -3.42
N ALA A 685 -8.90 28.98 -3.55
CA ALA A 685 -9.56 28.29 -2.45
C ALA A 685 -8.62 27.80 -1.33
N LEU A 686 -7.31 27.68 -1.61
CA LEU A 686 -6.31 27.31 -0.59
C LEU A 686 -5.70 28.51 0.13
N GLY A 687 -5.93 29.72 -0.40
CA GLY A 687 -5.39 30.97 0.14
C GLY A 687 -3.86 31.00 0.15
N THR A 688 -3.30 31.72 1.11
CA THR A 688 -1.85 31.81 1.28
C THR A 688 -1.27 30.55 1.91
N ILE A 689 -0.22 30.00 1.29
CA ILE A 689 0.53 28.84 1.77
C ILE A 689 1.96 29.27 2.10
N ARG A 690 2.44 28.86 3.28
CA ARG A 690 3.83 29.00 3.69
C ARG A 690 4.38 27.69 4.23
N LEU A 691 5.50 27.24 3.66
CA LEU A 691 6.20 26.02 4.05
C LEU A 691 7.58 26.39 4.62
N THR A 692 7.74 26.25 5.94
CA THR A 692 8.97 26.62 6.66
C THR A 692 9.83 25.40 6.94
N GLY A 693 11.13 25.47 6.68
CA GLY A 693 12.07 24.40 7.01
C GLY A 693 12.23 23.34 5.93
N VAL A 694 11.98 23.70 4.66
CA VAL A 694 12.30 22.87 3.50
C VAL A 694 13.82 22.76 3.38
N THR A 695 14.35 21.55 3.35
CA THR A 695 15.80 21.32 3.37
C THR A 695 16.31 21.02 1.95
N VAL A 696 17.27 21.81 1.47
CA VAL A 696 18.03 21.55 0.25
C VAL A 696 19.51 21.68 0.56
N HIS A 697 20.30 20.64 0.28
CA HIS A 697 21.76 20.60 0.53
C HIS A 697 22.12 20.98 1.98
N GLY A 698 21.30 20.52 2.94
CA GLY A 698 21.45 20.81 4.37
C GLY A 698 20.98 22.20 4.81
N ALA A 699 20.67 23.11 3.89
CA ALA A 699 20.15 24.44 4.20
C ALA A 699 18.62 24.41 4.33
N ARG A 700 18.10 25.00 5.42
CA ARG A 700 16.65 25.14 5.64
C ARG A 700 16.14 26.44 5.05
N GLN A 701 15.09 26.35 4.25
CA GLN A 701 14.49 27.47 3.53
C GLN A 701 13.00 27.60 3.86
N THR A 702 12.45 28.78 3.64
CA THR A 702 11.00 29.05 3.74
C THR A 702 10.48 29.41 2.37
N VAL A 703 9.40 28.77 1.96
CA VAL A 703 8.70 29.06 0.70
C VAL A 703 7.32 29.61 1.02
N SER A 704 6.91 30.67 0.32
CA SER A 704 5.57 31.25 0.39
C SER A 704 4.96 31.33 -1.00
N SER A 705 3.64 31.15 -1.11
CA SER A 705 2.91 31.28 -2.36
C SER A 705 2.58 32.73 -2.76
N GLY A 706 2.91 33.71 -1.91
CA GLY A 706 2.64 35.14 -2.07
C GLY A 706 3.53 36.02 -1.21
#